data_AF-I2NKI3-F1
#
_entry.id   AF-I2NKI3-F1
#
_cell.length_a   1.000
_cell.length_b   1.000
_cell.length_c   1.000
_cell.angle_alpha   90.00
_cell.angle_beta   90.00
_cell.angle_gamma   90.00
#
_symmetry.space_group_name_H-M   'P 1'
#
loop_
_entity.id
_entity.type
_entity.pdbx_description
1 polymer ?
#
loop_
_entity_poly.entity_id
_entity_poly.type
_entity_poly.pdbx_seq_one_letter_code
_entity_poly.pdbx_strand_id
1 'polypeptide(L)'
;MSILLNLYRKLLNLPLSLLVKSRSIPTDPITELTLNREQPLIYVLPYTSQSDLLILQQNCRSLNLPDPLEQNVINGVSLPRFVFLNEDRRIFKSKEAKSETVASIHRYLDLHKQDPNLDVQLIPVSVLWGRAPGKEKAPNLRALGACSRIFSILWYGRDNFVRFSQAVSLNEMVANHDVDEKLAHKLARIARMHFAKQRYSAMGPQLPDRQAMFNKLLDSDVLKKAIADEAENKKIPLEKARAEAAKMLDEIAADVKHDSLRVADRLLSWLWNKLYQGINVENSERVRKLALEGHEIVYVPCHRSHMDYLLLSYLLYHQGLVPPHIAAGINLNFFPVGSIFRSWGAFFIRRTFKGNRLYSTIFREYLAELFYRGYSVEYFIEGGRSRTGRLLEPKTGMMSMTIQALQRGLTRPISIVPVYIGYEHVLEVDTYAKELRGAAKEKENAGLVLRVIKKLKNLGQGYVNFGEPIQINHYLNQYFPEWREPSEDGRAKWLNDAVDRIAKEVMVNINKAAAVNAKNLIGSALLASRQRALTREQLIEQVESYMQLFRNVPYSEDMTLPTDSTEAMLEHVLKLPRSGVTAEKDNFGELIRLDRESAVLMTYYRNNIQHLFVLPSLVASVILHLEAVSKDLIVKTVQQIYPFLKAELFLRFNETELRTQIGLILNEFTRQQLVKSESEVFKINPAHLRSLQLHSNGVRELLQRYFISLNILLDRPEISRGELEKESRSIAQRLSVLHGINAPEFFDKALFSTFTSALKVEGYFDSEGKANKAKIEAIEDLISSLISAEIKMTISSAVKSIE
;
A
#
# COMPACT_ATOMS: atom_id res chain seq x y z
N MET A 1 -34.41 -11.76 39.40
CA MET A 1 -33.44 -12.15 38.36
C MET A 1 -32.45 -11.03 37.98
N SER A 2 -32.90 -9.78 37.76
CA SER A 2 -32.04 -8.63 37.40
C SER A 2 -30.91 -8.30 38.40
N ILE A 3 -31.17 -8.39 39.71
CA ILE A 3 -30.18 -8.07 40.77
C ILE A 3 -28.99 -9.04 40.74
N LEU A 4 -29.23 -10.34 40.61
CA LEU A 4 -28.20 -11.38 40.50
C LEU A 4 -27.34 -11.21 39.24
N LEU A 5 -27.95 -10.84 38.12
CA LEU A 5 -27.24 -10.58 36.87
C LEU A 5 -26.36 -9.32 36.96
N ASN A 6 -26.86 -8.25 37.61
CA ASN A 6 -26.10 -7.03 37.83
C ASN A 6 -24.93 -7.25 38.81
N LEU A 7 -25.11 -8.06 39.84
CA LEU A 7 -24.03 -8.47 40.74
C LEU A 7 -22.96 -9.28 39.98
N TYR A 8 -23.38 -10.23 39.16
CA TYR A 8 -22.48 -11.02 38.31
C TYR A 8 -21.68 -10.13 37.33
N ARG A 9 -22.32 -9.14 36.71
CA ARG A 9 -21.65 -8.17 35.83
C ARG A 9 -20.61 -7.33 36.58
N LYS A 10 -20.93 -6.82 37.76
CA LYS A 10 -19.98 -6.06 38.60
C LYS A 10 -18.76 -6.91 38.98
N LEU A 11 -18.96 -8.18 39.35
CA LEU A 11 -17.88 -9.12 39.66
C LEU A 11 -17.00 -9.45 38.45
N LEU A 12 -17.58 -9.55 37.25
CA LEU A 12 -16.83 -9.77 36.00
C LEU A 12 -16.09 -8.51 35.52
N ASN A 13 -16.62 -7.31 35.78
CA ASN A 13 -16.07 -6.07 35.24
C ASN A 13 -14.68 -5.76 35.82
N LEU A 14 -14.45 -6.06 37.10
CA LEU A 14 -13.17 -5.79 37.77
C LEU A 14 -11.96 -6.51 37.14
N PRO A 15 -11.97 -7.84 36.91
CA PRO A 15 -10.86 -8.51 36.23
C PRO A 15 -10.77 -8.14 34.74
N LEU A 16 -11.90 -7.86 34.08
CA LEU A 16 -11.91 -7.47 32.67
C LEU A 16 -11.27 -6.09 32.47
N SER A 17 -11.60 -5.09 33.27
CA SER A 17 -11.07 -3.73 33.13
C SER A 17 -9.57 -3.64 33.39
N LEU A 18 -9.03 -4.51 34.25
CA LEU A 18 -7.60 -4.56 34.58
C LEU A 18 -6.77 -5.35 33.55
N LEU A 19 -7.31 -6.46 33.04
CA LEU A 19 -6.53 -7.44 32.28
C LEU A 19 -6.83 -7.43 30.77
N VAL A 20 -7.98 -6.90 30.36
CA VAL A 20 -8.38 -6.82 28.95
C VAL A 20 -8.17 -5.41 28.43
N LYS A 21 -7.28 -5.28 27.44
CA LYS A 21 -7.14 -4.05 26.66
C LYS A 21 -7.68 -4.33 25.27
N SER A 22 -8.93 -3.94 25.05
CA SER A 22 -9.58 -4.07 23.75
C SER A 22 -9.13 -2.95 22.81
N ARG A 23 -8.99 -3.28 21.52
CA ARG A 23 -8.90 -2.28 20.44
C ARG A 23 -10.16 -2.33 19.58
N SER A 24 -10.67 -1.18 19.18
CA SER A 24 -11.78 -1.08 18.24
C SER A 24 -11.31 -1.28 16.80
N ILE A 25 -12.16 -1.89 15.99
CA ILE A 25 -12.03 -1.98 14.54
C ILE A 25 -13.37 -1.54 13.93
N PRO A 26 -13.41 -0.45 13.15
CA PRO A 26 -12.31 0.48 12.93
C PRO A 26 -11.94 1.27 14.20
N THR A 27 -10.81 1.98 14.16
CA THR A 27 -10.34 2.79 15.28
C THR A 27 -11.31 3.93 15.61
N ASP A 28 -11.88 4.55 14.57
CA ASP A 28 -12.97 5.54 14.68
C ASP A 28 -14.24 5.05 13.95
N PRO A 29 -15.12 4.30 14.64
CA PRO A 29 -16.34 3.78 14.03
C PRO A 29 -17.38 4.86 13.74
N ILE A 30 -17.33 6.03 14.36
CA ILE A 30 -18.34 7.08 14.13
C ILE A 30 -18.15 7.64 12.73
N THR A 31 -16.93 8.07 12.42
CA THR A 31 -16.58 8.66 11.13
C THR A 31 -16.61 7.60 10.02
N GLU A 32 -15.94 6.47 10.24
CA GLU A 32 -15.75 5.47 9.16
C GLU A 32 -17.05 4.73 8.80
N LEU A 33 -17.93 4.47 9.77
CA LEU A 33 -19.20 3.79 9.53
C LEU A 33 -20.39 4.76 9.40
N THR A 34 -20.09 6.07 9.30
CA THR A 34 -21.08 7.16 9.16
C THR A 34 -22.23 7.05 10.18
N LEU A 35 -21.91 6.80 11.45
CA LEU A 35 -22.91 6.56 12.49
C LEU A 35 -23.55 7.88 12.94
N ASN A 36 -24.88 7.98 12.85
CA ASN A 36 -25.59 9.12 13.40
C ASN A 36 -25.90 8.90 14.90
N ARG A 37 -25.27 9.68 15.77
CA ARG A 37 -25.44 9.57 17.24
C ARG A 37 -26.73 10.20 17.76
N GLU A 38 -27.40 11.03 16.97
CA GLU A 38 -28.68 11.65 17.32
C GLU A 38 -29.85 10.66 17.17
N GLN A 39 -29.64 9.62 16.36
CA GLN A 39 -30.60 8.55 16.13
C GLN A 39 -30.36 7.33 17.05
N PRO A 40 -31.37 6.51 17.34
CA PRO A 40 -31.20 5.34 18.21
C PRO A 40 -30.28 4.28 17.60
N LEU A 41 -29.33 3.79 18.40
CA LEU A 41 -28.41 2.71 18.03
C LEU A 41 -28.81 1.41 18.73
N ILE A 42 -28.70 0.29 18.00
CA ILE A 42 -28.86 -1.06 18.54
C ILE A 42 -27.63 -1.90 18.20
N TYR A 43 -26.93 -2.39 19.21
CA TYR A 43 -25.80 -3.30 19.04
C TYR A 43 -26.27 -4.75 18.92
N VAL A 44 -26.02 -5.36 17.76
CA VAL A 44 -26.35 -6.77 17.50
C VAL A 44 -25.12 -7.61 17.79
N LEU A 45 -25.20 -8.53 18.75
CA LEU A 45 -24.10 -9.46 19.07
C LEU A 45 -24.43 -10.88 18.59
N PRO A 46 -23.43 -11.67 18.15
CA PRO A 46 -23.67 -12.98 17.57
C PRO A 46 -24.12 -14.03 18.59
N TYR A 47 -23.65 -13.95 19.83
CA TYR A 47 -23.91 -14.95 20.88
C TYR A 47 -24.14 -14.30 22.23
N THR A 48 -24.92 -14.97 23.08
CA THR A 48 -25.17 -14.54 24.46
C THR A 48 -23.91 -14.62 25.31
N SER A 49 -23.25 -13.48 25.52
CA SER A 49 -21.99 -13.39 26.27
C SER A 49 -21.94 -12.11 27.10
N GLN A 50 -22.02 -12.24 28.42
CA GLN A 50 -21.95 -11.08 29.32
C GLN A 50 -20.55 -10.47 29.35
N SER A 51 -19.49 -11.26 29.15
CA SER A 51 -18.13 -10.73 29.02
C SER A 51 -17.97 -9.89 27.75
N ASP A 52 -18.53 -10.35 26.62
CA ASP A 52 -18.46 -9.60 25.37
C ASP A 52 -19.26 -8.30 25.47
N LEU A 53 -20.42 -8.33 26.11
CA LEU A 53 -21.25 -7.16 26.34
C LEU A 53 -20.57 -6.11 27.23
N LEU A 54 -19.86 -6.52 28.29
CA LEU A 54 -19.11 -5.60 29.15
C LEU A 54 -17.88 -5.02 28.44
N ILE A 55 -17.20 -5.82 27.61
CA ILE A 55 -16.09 -5.31 26.78
C ILE A 55 -16.62 -4.31 25.75
N LEU A 56 -17.74 -4.62 25.09
CA LEU A 56 -18.41 -3.69 24.20
C LEU A 56 -18.75 -2.38 24.92
N GLN A 57 -19.35 -2.46 26.11
CA GLN A 57 -19.64 -1.28 26.93
C GLN A 57 -18.41 -0.42 27.18
N GLN A 58 -17.28 -1.04 27.56
CA GLN A 58 -16.03 -0.31 27.78
C GLN A 58 -15.53 0.39 26.50
N ASN A 59 -15.64 -0.27 25.34
CA ASN A 59 -15.25 0.33 24.05
C ASN A 59 -16.20 1.45 23.62
N CYS A 60 -17.52 1.27 23.77
CA CYS A 60 -18.50 2.31 23.47
C CYS A 60 -18.21 3.58 24.26
N ARG A 61 -17.93 3.45 25.57
CA ARG A 61 -17.57 4.58 26.44
C ARG A 61 -16.28 5.27 25.99
N SER A 62 -15.24 4.52 25.61
CA SER A 62 -13.98 5.12 25.12
C SER A 62 -14.11 5.81 23.76
N LEU A 63 -15.11 5.42 22.96
CA LEU A 63 -15.34 5.94 21.61
C LEU A 63 -16.49 6.96 21.58
N ASN A 64 -16.98 7.41 22.74
CA ASN A 64 -18.14 8.31 22.87
C ASN A 64 -19.41 7.79 22.16
N LEU A 65 -19.56 6.47 22.06
CA LEU A 65 -20.78 5.82 21.61
C LEU A 65 -21.74 5.56 22.79
N PRO A 66 -23.06 5.54 22.57
CA PRO A 66 -24.05 5.24 23.60
C PRO A 66 -23.79 3.92 24.30
N ASP A 67 -24.00 3.87 25.62
CA ASP A 67 -23.76 2.68 26.43
C ASP A 67 -24.74 1.56 26.04
N PRO A 68 -24.27 0.35 25.68
CA PRO A 68 -25.16 -0.75 25.30
C PRO A 68 -26.07 -1.21 26.44
N LEU A 69 -25.72 -0.98 27.71
CA LEU A 69 -26.56 -1.37 28.86
C LEU A 69 -27.65 -0.34 29.20
N GLU A 70 -27.59 0.85 28.60
CA GLU A 70 -28.68 1.83 28.69
C GLU A 70 -29.83 1.45 27.75
N GLN A 71 -31.01 2.04 27.98
CA GLN A 71 -32.17 1.85 27.14
C GLN A 71 -32.29 2.99 26.12
N ASN A 72 -32.86 2.69 24.95
CA ASN A 72 -33.38 3.68 24.03
C ASN A 72 -34.77 4.10 24.52
N VAL A 73 -35.01 5.40 24.68
CA VAL A 73 -36.32 5.94 25.01
C VAL A 73 -36.84 6.67 23.78
N ILE A 74 -37.89 6.13 23.16
CA ILE A 74 -38.46 6.63 21.91
C ILE A 74 -39.97 6.76 22.14
N ASN A 75 -40.51 7.97 22.03
CA ASN A 75 -41.95 8.24 22.25
C ASN A 75 -42.49 7.66 23.57
N GLY A 76 -41.70 7.74 24.65
CA GLY A 76 -42.03 7.18 25.97
C GLY A 76 -41.89 5.66 26.10
N VAL A 77 -41.57 4.94 25.02
CA VAL A 77 -41.31 3.50 25.03
C VAL A 77 -39.82 3.25 25.28
N SER A 78 -39.53 2.45 26.32
CA SER A 78 -38.16 2.05 26.64
C SER A 78 -37.80 0.69 26.05
N LEU A 79 -36.75 0.63 25.25
CA LEU A 79 -36.28 -0.56 24.54
C LEU A 79 -34.77 -0.80 24.76
N PRO A 80 -34.29 -2.05 24.69
CA PRO A 80 -32.87 -2.35 24.88
C PRO A 80 -32.00 -1.86 23.72
N ARG A 81 -30.80 -1.33 24.02
CA ARG A 81 -29.77 -0.94 23.03
C ARG A 81 -28.94 -2.11 22.51
N PHE A 82 -29.20 -3.35 22.92
CA PHE A 82 -28.49 -4.52 22.42
C PHE A 82 -29.39 -5.73 22.26
N VAL A 83 -29.02 -6.63 21.35
CA VAL A 83 -29.68 -7.91 21.12
C VAL A 83 -28.66 -9.03 20.86
N PHE A 84 -29.02 -10.27 21.18
CA PHE A 84 -28.18 -11.46 20.97
C PHE A 84 -28.82 -12.41 19.96
N LEU A 85 -28.15 -12.69 18.84
CA LEU A 85 -28.73 -13.54 17.81
C LEU A 85 -28.91 -15.00 18.26
N ASN A 86 -27.93 -15.58 18.97
CA ASN A 86 -27.92 -16.99 19.36
C ASN A 86 -27.60 -17.21 20.87
N GLU A 87 -27.96 -18.39 21.40
CA GLU A 87 -27.72 -18.76 22.81
C GLU A 87 -26.29 -19.17 23.12
N ASP A 88 -25.68 -20.04 22.31
CA ASP A 88 -24.38 -20.63 22.65
C ASP A 88 -23.38 -20.56 21.49
N ARG A 89 -22.08 -20.54 21.84
CA ARG A 89 -20.96 -20.52 20.89
C ARG A 89 -20.65 -21.89 20.30
N ARG A 90 -21.16 -22.97 20.89
CA ARG A 90 -20.66 -24.36 20.67
C ARG A 90 -21.41 -25.18 19.64
N ILE A 91 -22.60 -24.78 19.23
CA ILE A 91 -23.47 -25.66 18.45
C ILE A 91 -24.18 -24.84 17.36
N PHE A 92 -23.70 -24.96 16.12
CA PHE A 92 -24.40 -24.55 14.90
C PHE A 92 -25.62 -25.45 14.62
N LYS A 93 -26.57 -25.55 15.57
CA LYS A 93 -27.82 -26.32 15.36
C LYS A 93 -29.11 -25.50 15.47
N SER A 94 -29.14 -24.29 16.06
CA SER A 94 -30.35 -23.46 15.96
C SER A 94 -30.39 -22.77 14.59
N LYS A 95 -31.31 -23.22 13.73
CA LYS A 95 -31.55 -22.61 12.41
C LYS A 95 -32.24 -21.24 12.52
N GLU A 96 -32.76 -20.90 13.70
CA GLU A 96 -33.55 -19.69 13.96
C GLU A 96 -32.87 -18.77 14.97
N ALA A 97 -33.13 -17.47 14.84
CA ALA A 97 -32.66 -16.45 15.78
C ALA A 97 -33.50 -16.48 17.06
N LYS A 98 -32.96 -15.96 18.17
CA LYS A 98 -33.73 -15.83 19.42
C LYS A 98 -35.04 -15.08 19.20
N SER A 99 -36.15 -15.66 19.67
CA SER A 99 -37.47 -15.02 19.66
C SER A 99 -37.44 -13.64 20.33
N GLU A 100 -36.71 -13.49 21.44
CA GLU A 100 -36.50 -12.19 22.12
C GLU A 100 -35.85 -11.13 21.23
N THR A 101 -34.93 -11.53 20.36
CA THR A 101 -34.24 -10.61 19.42
C THR A 101 -35.18 -10.20 18.30
N VAL A 102 -35.90 -11.16 17.72
CA VAL A 102 -36.90 -10.89 16.67
C VAL A 102 -37.99 -9.96 17.22
N ALA A 103 -38.51 -10.24 18.42
CA ALA A 103 -39.49 -9.41 19.10
C ALA A 103 -38.97 -8.00 19.39
N SER A 104 -37.71 -7.86 19.82
CA SER A 104 -37.10 -6.54 20.06
C SER A 104 -36.98 -5.73 18.77
N ILE A 105 -36.49 -6.34 17.69
CA ILE A 105 -36.37 -5.70 16.37
C ILE A 105 -37.76 -5.31 15.84
N HIS A 106 -38.76 -6.18 15.99
CA HIS A 106 -40.14 -5.90 15.61
C HIS A 106 -40.70 -4.66 16.34
N ARG A 107 -40.43 -4.52 17.65
CA ARG A 107 -40.89 -3.34 18.40
C ARG A 107 -40.25 -2.03 17.92
N TYR A 108 -38.99 -2.05 17.48
CA TYR A 108 -38.38 -0.87 16.87
C TYR A 108 -38.98 -0.57 15.49
N LEU A 109 -39.27 -1.60 14.70
CA LEU A 109 -39.96 -1.47 13.42
C LEU A 109 -41.38 -0.88 13.59
N ASP A 110 -42.11 -1.26 14.64
CA ASP A 110 -43.42 -0.69 14.96
C ASP A 110 -43.33 0.80 15.34
N LEU A 111 -42.29 1.21 16.07
CA LEU A 111 -42.05 2.61 16.39
C LEU A 111 -41.69 3.43 15.15
N HIS A 112 -40.90 2.86 14.24
CA HIS A 112 -40.57 3.50 12.96
C HIS A 112 -41.83 3.75 12.09
N LYS A 113 -42.81 2.83 12.09
CA LYS A 113 -44.11 3.10 11.43
C LYS A 113 -44.82 4.34 11.96
N GLN A 114 -44.65 4.64 13.25
CA GLN A 114 -45.32 5.75 13.91
C GLN A 114 -44.56 7.08 13.71
N ASP A 115 -43.27 7.02 13.43
CA ASP A 115 -42.41 8.17 13.17
C ASP A 115 -41.46 7.89 11.98
N PRO A 116 -41.81 8.34 10.76
CA PRO A 116 -40.98 8.15 9.58
C PRO A 116 -39.59 8.80 9.66
N ASN A 117 -39.37 9.76 10.56
CA ASN A 117 -38.06 10.40 10.76
C ASN A 117 -37.15 9.61 11.72
N LEU A 118 -37.66 8.56 12.36
CA LEU A 118 -36.92 7.71 13.29
C LEU A 118 -36.07 6.70 12.52
N ASP A 119 -34.76 6.93 12.39
CA ASP A 119 -33.86 5.97 11.73
C ASP A 119 -33.04 5.18 12.73
N VAL A 120 -33.56 4.05 13.17
CA VAL A 120 -32.86 3.15 14.08
C VAL A 120 -31.73 2.44 13.33
N GLN A 121 -30.50 2.54 13.86
CA GLN A 121 -29.31 1.94 13.26
C GLN A 121 -28.92 0.64 13.98
N LEU A 122 -29.01 -0.49 13.28
CA LEU A 122 -28.56 -1.79 13.80
C LEU A 122 -27.08 -1.99 13.47
N ILE A 123 -26.23 -2.01 14.49
CA ILE A 123 -24.77 -2.14 14.36
C ILE A 123 -24.36 -3.58 14.70
N PRO A 124 -23.91 -4.40 13.74
CA PRO A 124 -23.34 -5.72 14.03
C PRO A 124 -21.99 -5.57 14.73
N VAL A 125 -21.89 -6.12 15.94
CA VAL A 125 -20.67 -6.06 16.77
C VAL A 125 -20.17 -7.46 17.12
N SER A 126 -18.88 -7.69 16.84
CA SER A 126 -18.18 -8.93 17.23
C SER A 126 -17.05 -8.64 18.20
N VAL A 127 -16.99 -9.41 19.29
CA VAL A 127 -15.85 -9.41 20.21
C VAL A 127 -14.96 -10.62 19.90
N LEU A 128 -13.78 -10.34 19.37
CA LEU A 128 -12.82 -11.35 18.92
C LEU A 128 -11.81 -11.64 20.04
N TRP A 129 -11.75 -12.91 20.45
CA TRP A 129 -10.88 -13.42 21.52
C TRP A 129 -9.85 -14.39 20.96
N GLY A 130 -8.62 -13.95 20.69
CA GLY A 130 -7.57 -14.81 20.11
C GLY A 130 -7.92 -15.33 18.70
N ARG A 131 -7.11 -15.01 17.70
CA ARG A 131 -7.42 -15.29 16.29
C ARG A 131 -6.67 -16.50 15.72
N ALA A 132 -7.04 -17.70 16.19
CA ALA A 132 -6.45 -18.95 15.72
C ALA A 132 -7.44 -19.75 14.83
N PRO A 133 -7.22 -19.90 13.50
CA PRO A 133 -8.07 -20.69 12.62
C PRO A 133 -8.25 -22.14 13.09
N GLY A 134 -9.46 -22.66 12.88
CA GLY A 134 -9.88 -24.00 13.28
C GLY A 134 -10.02 -24.23 14.80
N LYS A 135 -9.58 -23.30 15.65
CA LYS A 135 -9.76 -23.38 17.11
C LYS A 135 -10.95 -22.54 17.55
N GLU A 136 -12.13 -23.16 17.61
CA GLU A 136 -13.38 -22.52 18.07
C GLU A 136 -13.39 -22.16 19.57
N LYS A 137 -12.39 -22.61 20.32
CA LYS A 137 -12.36 -22.47 21.78
C LYS A 137 -11.69 -21.15 22.18
N ALA A 138 -12.49 -20.09 22.28
CA ALA A 138 -12.21 -19.10 23.32
C ALA A 138 -12.13 -19.85 24.66
N PRO A 139 -11.16 -19.54 25.55
CA PRO A 139 -11.05 -20.24 26.83
C PRO A 139 -12.40 -20.16 27.53
N ASN A 140 -12.99 -21.32 27.86
CA ASN A 140 -14.25 -21.34 28.58
C ASN A 140 -13.98 -20.88 30.01
N LEU A 141 -14.03 -19.57 30.24
CA LEU A 141 -13.74 -18.96 31.55
C LEU A 141 -14.64 -19.53 32.64
N ARG A 142 -15.83 -20.05 32.30
CA ARG A 142 -16.73 -20.74 33.24
C ARG A 142 -16.23 -22.12 33.70
N ALA A 143 -15.43 -22.84 32.89
CA ALA A 143 -14.91 -24.18 33.22
C ALA A 143 -13.46 -24.17 33.73
N LEU A 144 -12.81 -23.00 33.80
CA LEU A 144 -11.44 -22.84 34.28
C LEU A 144 -11.44 -22.47 35.77
N GLY A 145 -10.60 -23.14 36.57
CA GLY A 145 -10.32 -22.76 37.95
C GLY A 145 -9.68 -21.37 38.04
N ALA A 146 -9.74 -20.70 39.20
CA ALA A 146 -9.39 -19.28 39.36
C ALA A 146 -8.02 -18.89 38.77
N CYS A 147 -6.96 -19.67 39.02
CA CYS A 147 -5.62 -19.38 38.49
C CYS A 147 -5.50 -19.61 36.98
N SER A 148 -6.07 -20.70 36.45
CA SER A 148 -6.08 -20.98 35.00
C SER A 148 -6.92 -19.97 34.21
N ARG A 149 -7.96 -19.42 34.85
CA ARG A 149 -8.78 -18.32 34.34
C ARG A 149 -7.97 -17.02 34.28
N ILE A 150 -7.25 -16.68 35.34
CA ILE A 150 -6.36 -15.50 35.38
C ILE A 150 -5.23 -15.63 34.34
N PHE A 151 -4.58 -16.79 34.22
CA PHE A 151 -3.55 -17.02 33.21
C PHE A 151 -4.09 -16.93 31.78
N SER A 152 -5.27 -17.51 31.52
CA SER A 152 -5.93 -17.38 30.23
C SER A 152 -6.29 -15.92 29.93
N ILE A 153 -6.82 -15.18 30.90
CA ILE A 153 -7.13 -13.75 30.72
C ILE A 153 -5.84 -12.93 30.55
N LEU A 154 -4.74 -13.23 31.24
CA LEU A 154 -3.43 -12.58 31.03
C LEU A 154 -2.86 -12.86 29.63
N TRP A 155 -3.00 -14.11 29.17
CA TRP A 155 -2.46 -14.54 27.89
C TRP A 155 -3.30 -13.98 26.72
N TYR A 156 -4.63 -14.09 26.79
CA TYR A 156 -5.59 -13.70 25.73
C TYR A 156 -6.17 -12.29 25.86
N GLY A 157 -6.15 -11.66 27.04
CA GLY A 157 -6.82 -10.38 27.30
C GLY A 157 -6.19 -9.18 26.61
N ARG A 158 -4.90 -9.25 26.25
CA ARG A 158 -4.23 -8.22 25.44
C ARG A 158 -4.44 -8.38 23.92
N ASP A 159 -5.06 -9.48 23.50
CA ASP A 159 -5.37 -9.83 22.11
C ASP A 159 -6.89 -9.91 21.94
N ASN A 160 -7.55 -8.82 22.31
CA ASN A 160 -9.00 -8.64 22.26
C ASN A 160 -9.35 -7.47 21.34
N PHE A 161 -10.26 -7.70 20.40
CA PHE A 161 -10.73 -6.68 19.47
C PHE A 161 -12.24 -6.61 19.47
N VAL A 162 -12.79 -5.39 19.45
CA VAL A 162 -14.21 -5.15 19.25
C VAL A 162 -14.39 -4.60 17.84
N ARG A 163 -15.01 -5.40 16.97
CA ARG A 163 -15.25 -5.01 15.59
C ARG A 163 -16.67 -4.53 15.42
N PHE A 164 -16.82 -3.24 15.13
CA PHE A 164 -18.04 -2.60 14.67
C PHE A 164 -18.13 -2.81 13.15
N SER A 165 -19.33 -3.07 12.66
CA SER A 165 -19.61 -3.24 11.22
C SER A 165 -20.59 -2.18 10.75
N GLN A 166 -20.67 -1.97 9.44
CA GLN A 166 -21.61 -1.03 8.82
C GLN A 166 -23.01 -1.20 9.43
N ALA A 167 -23.59 -0.10 9.88
CA ALA A 167 -24.92 -0.08 10.43
C ALA A 167 -25.95 -0.37 9.33
N VAL A 168 -26.99 -1.12 9.68
CA VAL A 168 -28.17 -1.27 8.84
C VAL A 168 -29.21 -0.27 9.33
N SER A 169 -29.54 0.71 8.49
CA SER A 169 -30.63 1.65 8.72
C SER A 169 -31.98 0.93 8.62
N LEU A 170 -32.87 1.10 9.62
CA LEU A 170 -34.23 0.59 9.51
C LEU A 170 -35.00 1.34 8.42
N ASN A 171 -34.79 2.64 8.27
CA ASN A 171 -35.48 3.45 7.26
C ASN A 171 -35.26 2.91 5.84
N GLU A 172 -34.00 2.63 5.46
CA GLU A 172 -33.66 2.04 4.16
C GLU A 172 -34.28 0.65 3.94
N MET A 173 -34.45 -0.13 5.00
CA MET A 173 -34.99 -1.49 4.93
C MET A 173 -36.52 -1.50 4.77
N VAL A 174 -37.20 -0.59 5.47
CA VAL A 174 -38.66 -0.41 5.40
C VAL A 174 -39.08 0.21 4.08
N ALA A 175 -38.28 1.11 3.50
CA ALA A 175 -38.55 1.69 2.17
C ALA A 175 -38.70 0.63 1.06
N ASN A 176 -38.13 -0.57 1.25
CA ASN A 176 -38.10 -1.63 0.25
C ASN A 176 -38.97 -2.86 0.62
N HIS A 177 -39.59 -2.90 1.81
CA HIS A 177 -40.30 -4.09 2.32
C HIS A 177 -41.43 -3.72 3.28
N ASP A 178 -42.52 -4.50 3.25
CA ASP A 178 -43.56 -4.41 4.28
C ASP A 178 -42.99 -4.74 5.67
N VAL A 179 -43.40 -3.95 6.66
CA VAL A 179 -42.91 -4.07 8.03
C VAL A 179 -43.72 -5.12 8.77
N ASP A 180 -43.20 -6.34 8.77
CA ASP A 180 -43.79 -7.52 9.43
C ASP A 180 -42.73 -8.35 10.19
N GLU A 181 -43.18 -9.43 10.83
CA GLU A 181 -42.30 -10.37 11.53
C GLU A 181 -41.31 -11.07 10.58
N LYS A 182 -41.64 -11.21 9.29
CA LYS A 182 -40.74 -11.79 8.28
C LYS A 182 -39.54 -10.87 8.03
N LEU A 183 -39.73 -9.56 8.03
CA LEU A 183 -38.64 -8.59 7.91
C LEU A 183 -37.67 -8.71 9.10
N ALA A 184 -38.17 -8.83 10.32
CA ALA A 184 -37.33 -9.03 11.51
C ALA A 184 -36.51 -10.34 11.44
N HIS A 185 -37.12 -11.44 11.00
CA HIS A 185 -36.42 -12.69 10.73
C HIS A 185 -35.37 -12.58 9.61
N LYS A 186 -35.67 -11.84 8.55
CA LYS A 186 -34.75 -11.57 7.44
C LYS A 186 -33.52 -10.79 7.93
N LEU A 187 -33.71 -9.74 8.72
CA LEU A 187 -32.62 -8.95 9.32
C LEU A 187 -31.74 -9.82 10.23
N ALA A 188 -32.34 -10.64 11.09
CA ALA A 188 -31.59 -11.56 11.94
C ALA A 188 -30.80 -12.60 11.13
N ARG A 189 -31.35 -13.10 10.01
CA ARG A 189 -30.64 -14.00 9.09
C ARG A 189 -29.46 -13.32 8.40
N ILE A 190 -29.65 -12.10 7.89
CA ILE A 190 -28.57 -11.31 7.25
C ILE A 190 -27.44 -11.07 8.24
N ALA A 191 -27.76 -10.64 9.47
CA ALA A 191 -26.77 -10.43 10.52
C ALA A 191 -25.97 -11.71 10.84
N ARG A 192 -26.64 -12.89 10.90
CA ARG A 192 -25.94 -14.18 11.08
C ARG A 192 -24.97 -14.50 9.94
N MET A 193 -25.40 -14.32 8.69
CA MET A 193 -24.52 -14.53 7.53
C MET A 193 -23.31 -13.58 7.56
N HIS A 194 -23.54 -12.32 7.95
CA HIS A 194 -22.47 -11.33 8.15
C HIS A 194 -21.46 -11.79 9.20
N PHE A 195 -21.90 -12.25 10.37
CA PHE A 195 -21.02 -12.77 11.41
C PHE A 195 -20.23 -14.01 10.97
N ALA A 196 -20.84 -14.89 10.16
CA ALA A 196 -20.15 -16.05 9.60
C ALA A 196 -19.01 -15.64 8.66
N LYS A 197 -19.27 -14.70 7.74
CA LYS A 197 -18.26 -14.13 6.83
C LYS A 197 -17.17 -13.37 7.59
N GLN A 198 -17.55 -12.55 8.56
CA GLN A 198 -16.62 -11.80 9.41
C GLN A 198 -15.66 -12.72 10.15
N ARG A 199 -16.16 -13.82 10.73
CA ARG A 199 -15.33 -14.83 11.40
C ARG A 199 -14.34 -15.47 10.43
N TYR A 200 -14.79 -15.84 9.22
CA TYR A 200 -13.89 -16.36 8.19
C TYR A 200 -12.79 -15.35 7.84
N SER A 201 -13.13 -14.06 7.66
CA SER A 201 -12.16 -13.02 7.33
C SER A 201 -11.11 -12.76 8.43
N ALA A 202 -11.48 -12.95 9.71
CA ALA A 202 -10.62 -12.66 10.85
C ALA A 202 -9.77 -13.85 11.30
N MET A 203 -10.26 -15.08 11.09
CA MET A 203 -9.55 -16.30 11.46
C MET A 203 -8.83 -16.93 10.27
N GLY A 204 -9.34 -16.77 9.06
CA GLY A 204 -8.81 -17.41 7.86
C GLY A 204 -9.21 -18.89 7.76
N PRO A 205 -8.81 -19.55 6.67
CA PRO A 205 -9.03 -20.97 6.49
C PRO A 205 -8.25 -21.80 7.53
N GLN A 206 -8.72 -23.02 7.79
CA GLN A 206 -8.02 -23.94 8.69
C GLN A 206 -6.64 -24.29 8.12
N LEU A 207 -5.60 -24.12 8.94
CA LEU A 207 -4.25 -24.55 8.57
C LEU A 207 -4.23 -26.07 8.34
N PRO A 208 -3.84 -26.56 7.15
CA PRO A 208 -3.65 -27.98 6.94
C PRO A 208 -2.45 -28.47 7.73
N ASP A 209 -2.44 -29.77 8.00
CA ASP A 209 -1.20 -30.45 8.29
C ASP A 209 -0.24 -30.28 7.10
N ARG A 210 0.94 -29.71 7.37
CA ARG A 210 1.94 -29.35 6.35
C ARG A 210 2.34 -30.58 5.53
N GLN A 211 2.46 -31.74 6.16
CA GLN A 211 2.79 -33.00 5.50
C GLN A 211 1.65 -33.47 4.59
N ALA A 212 0.40 -33.38 5.04
CA ALA A 212 -0.75 -33.68 4.19
C ALA A 212 -0.81 -32.80 2.92
N MET A 213 -0.49 -31.51 3.03
CA MET A 213 -0.37 -30.62 1.87
C MET A 213 0.76 -31.05 0.94
N PHE A 214 1.91 -31.45 1.49
CA PHE A 214 3.06 -31.90 0.70
C PHE A 214 2.73 -33.17 -0.10
N ASN A 215 2.11 -34.15 0.57
CA ASN A 215 1.69 -35.40 -0.08
C ASN A 215 0.69 -35.11 -1.20
N LYS A 216 -0.32 -34.27 -0.94
CA LYS A 216 -1.29 -33.85 -1.97
C LYS A 216 -0.60 -33.22 -3.19
N LEU A 217 0.35 -32.31 -2.97
CA LEU A 217 1.08 -31.64 -4.06
C LEU A 217 1.93 -32.64 -4.85
N LEU A 218 2.75 -33.44 -4.17
CA LEU A 218 3.63 -34.44 -4.81
C LEU A 218 2.86 -35.53 -5.55
N ASP A 219 1.59 -35.74 -5.19
CA ASP A 219 0.71 -36.71 -5.85
C ASP A 219 -0.13 -36.11 -6.98
N SER A 220 -0.06 -34.80 -7.22
CA SER A 220 -0.71 -34.15 -8.37
C SER A 220 -0.10 -34.59 -9.70
N ASP A 221 -0.93 -34.71 -10.74
CA ASP A 221 -0.48 -35.15 -12.07
C ASP A 221 0.57 -34.21 -12.67
N VAL A 222 0.43 -32.91 -12.40
CA VAL A 222 1.37 -31.88 -12.86
C VAL A 222 2.76 -32.09 -12.23
N LEU A 223 2.85 -32.35 -10.93
CA LEU A 223 4.15 -32.60 -10.27
C LEU A 223 4.69 -33.99 -10.58
N LYS A 224 3.85 -35.03 -10.66
CA LYS A 224 4.28 -36.37 -11.08
C LYS A 224 4.96 -36.32 -12.45
N LYS A 225 4.34 -35.62 -13.42
CA LYS A 225 4.94 -35.41 -14.75
C LYS A 225 6.25 -34.63 -14.68
N ALA A 226 6.28 -33.52 -13.95
CA ALA A 226 7.50 -32.72 -13.81
C ALA A 226 8.65 -33.48 -13.12
N ILE A 227 8.35 -34.35 -12.15
CA ILE A 227 9.32 -35.21 -11.47
C ILE A 227 9.84 -36.29 -12.42
N ALA A 228 8.96 -36.90 -13.23
CA ALA A 228 9.35 -37.87 -14.25
C ALA A 228 10.24 -37.23 -15.33
N ASP A 229 9.85 -36.07 -15.86
CA ASP A 229 10.65 -35.28 -16.80
C ASP A 229 12.04 -34.96 -16.22
N GLU A 230 12.12 -34.55 -14.95
CA GLU A 230 13.40 -34.27 -14.29
C GLU A 230 14.27 -35.52 -14.13
N ALA A 231 13.66 -36.65 -13.75
CA ALA A 231 14.33 -37.93 -13.59
C ALA A 231 14.97 -38.40 -14.90
N GLU A 232 14.22 -38.30 -16.01
CA GLU A 232 14.69 -38.63 -17.35
C GLU A 232 15.81 -37.70 -17.80
N ASN A 233 15.60 -36.38 -17.73
CA ASN A 233 16.56 -35.38 -18.18
C ASN A 233 17.91 -35.45 -17.43
N LYS A 234 17.86 -35.71 -16.12
CA LYS A 234 19.08 -35.84 -15.29
C LYS A 234 19.61 -37.28 -15.19
N LYS A 235 18.92 -38.26 -15.78
CA LYS A 235 19.24 -39.70 -15.69
C LYS A 235 19.40 -40.17 -14.24
N ILE A 236 18.46 -39.77 -13.38
CA ILE A 236 18.42 -40.18 -11.97
C ILE A 236 17.20 -41.07 -11.69
N PRO A 237 17.25 -41.94 -10.67
CA PRO A 237 16.08 -42.72 -10.28
C PRO A 237 14.88 -41.83 -9.90
N LEU A 238 13.66 -42.26 -10.22
CA LEU A 238 12.43 -41.51 -9.93
C LEU A 238 12.31 -41.14 -8.45
N GLU A 239 12.66 -42.08 -7.56
CA GLU A 239 12.66 -41.85 -6.10
C GLU A 239 13.59 -40.70 -5.69
N LYS A 240 14.76 -40.58 -6.35
CA LYS A 240 15.69 -39.48 -6.09
C LYS A 240 15.11 -38.15 -6.56
N ALA A 241 14.47 -38.11 -7.73
CA ALA A 241 13.79 -36.90 -8.22
C ALA A 241 12.61 -36.51 -7.31
N ARG A 242 11.84 -37.48 -6.81
CA ARG A 242 10.75 -37.25 -5.84
C ARG A 242 11.28 -36.70 -4.50
N ALA A 243 12.40 -37.24 -4.01
CA ALA A 243 13.07 -36.72 -2.81
C ALA A 243 13.60 -35.29 -3.02
N GLU A 244 14.18 -35.00 -4.19
CA GLU A 244 14.60 -33.64 -4.57
C GLU A 244 13.39 -32.68 -4.61
N ALA A 245 12.27 -33.10 -5.17
CA ALA A 245 11.03 -32.32 -5.19
C ALA A 245 10.50 -32.04 -3.78
N ALA A 246 10.48 -33.04 -2.90
CA ALA A 246 10.09 -32.88 -1.50
C ALA A 246 11.00 -31.88 -0.77
N LYS A 247 12.31 -31.92 -1.02
CA LYS A 247 13.27 -30.94 -0.47
C LYS A 247 13.03 -29.53 -0.99
N MET A 248 12.72 -29.36 -2.28
CA MET A 248 12.36 -28.05 -2.84
C MET A 248 11.06 -27.53 -2.24
N LEU A 249 10.07 -28.40 -2.04
CA LEU A 249 8.82 -28.02 -1.41
C LEU A 249 9.00 -27.61 0.06
N ASP A 250 9.87 -28.32 0.79
CA ASP A 250 10.27 -27.96 2.15
C ASP A 250 11.00 -26.60 2.20
N GLU A 251 11.90 -26.36 1.24
CA GLU A 251 12.58 -25.08 1.07
C GLU A 251 11.58 -23.94 0.82
N ILE A 252 10.54 -24.17 0.03
CA ILE A 252 9.55 -23.15 -0.33
C ILE A 252 8.58 -22.89 0.83
N ALA A 253 7.92 -23.93 1.35
CA ALA A 253 6.67 -23.75 2.09
C ALA A 253 6.80 -23.13 3.49
N ALA A 254 5.81 -22.30 3.85
CA ALA A 254 5.62 -21.79 5.20
C ALA A 254 5.28 -22.92 6.21
N ASP A 255 5.38 -22.60 7.51
CA ASP A 255 5.03 -23.50 8.64
C ASP A 255 4.29 -22.69 9.72
N VAL A 256 3.16 -22.09 9.35
CA VAL A 256 2.45 -21.09 10.17
C VAL A 256 2.02 -21.66 11.52
N LYS A 257 2.32 -20.93 12.60
CA LYS A 257 1.93 -21.28 13.97
C LYS A 257 1.24 -20.10 14.65
N HIS A 258 -0.01 -20.25 15.06
CA HIS A 258 -0.78 -19.15 15.67
C HIS A 258 -0.19 -18.61 16.96
N ASP A 259 0.37 -19.47 17.81
CA ASP A 259 1.01 -18.99 19.03
C ASP A 259 2.25 -18.14 18.71
N SER A 260 2.94 -18.43 17.60
CA SER A 260 4.06 -17.62 17.10
C SER A 260 3.58 -16.26 16.59
N LEU A 261 2.45 -16.18 15.88
CA LEU A 261 1.87 -14.90 15.43
C LEU A 261 1.53 -13.96 16.60
N ARG A 262 1.08 -14.50 17.73
CA ARG A 262 0.80 -13.69 18.94
C ARG A 262 2.07 -13.17 19.61
N VAL A 263 3.13 -13.98 19.60
CA VAL A 263 4.45 -13.51 20.06
C VAL A 263 4.98 -12.44 19.11
N ALA A 264 4.79 -12.62 17.80
CA ALA A 264 5.15 -11.63 16.79
C ALA A 264 4.44 -10.29 17.04
N ASP A 265 3.12 -10.29 17.27
CA ASP A 265 2.34 -9.08 17.58
C ASP A 265 2.93 -8.29 18.77
N ARG A 266 3.28 -8.97 19.87
CA ARG A 266 3.88 -8.31 21.05
C ARG A 266 5.24 -7.72 20.74
N LEU A 267 6.09 -8.47 20.02
CA LEU A 267 7.43 -8.03 19.64
C LEU A 267 7.38 -6.86 18.65
N LEU A 268 6.52 -6.94 17.64
CA LEU A 268 6.32 -5.92 16.63
C LEU A 268 5.68 -4.68 17.23
N SER A 269 4.65 -4.80 18.09
CA SER A 269 4.09 -3.67 18.84
C SER A 269 5.17 -2.92 19.65
N TRP A 270 6.05 -3.65 20.34
CA TRP A 270 7.18 -3.03 21.04
C TRP A 270 8.17 -2.37 20.07
N LEU A 271 8.49 -3.03 18.96
CA LEU A 271 9.43 -2.55 17.95
C LEU A 271 8.95 -1.24 17.32
N TRP A 272 7.69 -1.18 16.89
CA TRP A 272 7.10 0.00 16.26
C TRP A 272 7.03 1.18 17.22
N ASN A 273 6.52 0.98 18.44
CA ASN A 273 6.45 2.03 19.46
C ASN A 273 7.83 2.54 19.91
N LYS A 274 8.88 1.71 19.77
CA LYS A 274 10.25 2.13 20.06
C LYS A 274 10.85 2.94 18.91
N LEU A 275 10.63 2.49 17.68
CA LEU A 275 11.30 3.04 16.50
C LEU A 275 10.58 4.27 15.97
N TYR A 276 9.25 4.27 15.89
CA TYR A 276 8.46 5.32 15.25
C TYR A 276 7.54 6.01 16.26
N GLN A 277 7.23 7.28 16.00
CA GLN A 277 6.28 8.08 16.79
C GLN A 277 4.83 7.65 16.55
N GLY A 278 4.55 7.11 15.37
CA GLY A 278 3.23 6.66 14.95
C GLY A 278 3.27 5.96 13.59
N ILE A 279 2.22 5.19 13.30
CA ILE A 279 1.98 4.59 11.99
C ILE A 279 0.59 5.05 11.54
N ASN A 280 0.54 5.82 10.46
CA ASN A 280 -0.69 6.29 9.84
C ASN A 280 -1.15 5.26 8.82
N VAL A 281 -2.43 4.89 8.88
CA VAL A 281 -3.00 3.86 8.01
C VAL A 281 -4.27 4.40 7.39
N GLU A 282 -4.31 4.47 6.07
CA GLU A 282 -5.43 5.04 5.31
C GLU A 282 -5.97 4.04 4.29
N ASN A 283 -7.25 4.18 3.94
CA ASN A 283 -7.99 3.32 3.00
C ASN A 283 -8.09 1.83 3.40
N SER A 284 -7.93 1.52 4.68
CA SER A 284 -7.95 0.13 5.19
C SER A 284 -9.32 -0.55 5.08
N GLU A 285 -10.40 0.22 4.92
CA GLU A 285 -11.78 -0.24 4.72
C GLU A 285 -11.94 -1.06 3.44
N ARG A 286 -11.24 -0.71 2.35
CA ARG A 286 -11.29 -1.46 1.07
C ARG A 286 -10.88 -2.91 1.27
N VAL A 287 -9.81 -3.12 2.04
CA VAL A 287 -9.31 -4.47 2.34
C VAL A 287 -10.28 -5.24 3.23
N ARG A 288 -10.83 -4.59 4.27
CA ARG A 288 -11.85 -5.22 5.12
C ARG A 288 -13.09 -5.61 4.32
N LYS A 289 -13.51 -4.78 3.37
CA LYS A 289 -14.65 -5.03 2.48
C LYS A 289 -14.40 -6.24 1.58
N LEU A 290 -13.27 -6.29 0.87
CA LEU A 290 -12.89 -7.42 0.03
C LEU A 290 -12.83 -8.74 0.81
N ALA A 291 -12.26 -8.72 2.02
CA ALA A 291 -12.18 -9.90 2.86
C ALA A 291 -13.56 -10.38 3.33
N LEU A 292 -14.51 -9.46 3.58
CA LEU A 292 -15.90 -9.78 3.91
C LEU A 292 -16.67 -10.32 2.70
N GLU A 293 -16.41 -9.81 1.50
CA GLU A 293 -17.00 -10.28 0.24
C GLU A 293 -16.49 -11.65 -0.18
N GLY A 294 -15.41 -12.13 0.46
CA GLY A 294 -14.85 -13.44 0.22
C GLY A 294 -13.82 -13.46 -0.91
N HIS A 295 -13.21 -12.33 -1.22
CA HIS A 295 -12.13 -12.26 -2.21
C HIS A 295 -10.85 -12.88 -1.64
N GLU A 296 -10.05 -13.50 -2.51
CA GLU A 296 -8.67 -13.87 -2.22
C GLU A 296 -7.77 -12.68 -2.49
N ILE A 297 -7.11 -12.18 -1.44
CA ILE A 297 -6.39 -10.91 -1.50
C ILE A 297 -4.91 -11.17 -1.74
N VAL A 298 -4.39 -10.51 -2.78
CA VAL A 298 -2.96 -10.45 -3.07
C VAL A 298 -2.47 -9.03 -2.78
N TYR A 299 -1.74 -8.84 -1.69
CA TYR A 299 -1.13 -7.56 -1.37
C TYR A 299 0.14 -7.36 -2.16
N VAL A 300 0.24 -6.22 -2.85
CA VAL A 300 1.41 -5.85 -3.66
C VAL A 300 1.93 -4.50 -3.19
N PRO A 301 2.75 -4.48 -2.12
CA PRO A 301 3.38 -3.27 -1.63
C PRO A 301 4.55 -2.81 -2.51
N CYS A 302 4.82 -1.50 -2.48
CA CYS A 302 6.15 -1.01 -2.84
C CYS A 302 7.20 -1.48 -1.82
N HIS A 303 8.45 -1.64 -2.25
CA HIS A 303 9.52 -2.16 -1.42
C HIS A 303 10.58 -1.10 -1.11
N ARG A 304 10.61 -0.63 0.13
CA ARG A 304 11.51 0.43 0.62
C ARG A 304 12.43 -0.02 1.75
N SER A 305 12.00 -0.97 2.58
CA SER A 305 12.75 -1.45 3.74
C SER A 305 12.58 -2.95 3.98
N HIS A 306 13.50 -3.57 4.72
CA HIS A 306 13.29 -4.88 5.31
C HIS A 306 12.19 -4.89 6.39
N MET A 307 11.67 -3.73 6.78
CA MET A 307 10.56 -3.63 7.71
C MET A 307 9.18 -3.77 7.06
N ASP A 308 9.08 -3.61 5.74
CA ASP A 308 7.80 -3.49 5.01
C ASP A 308 6.87 -4.69 5.24
N TYR A 309 7.38 -5.90 5.08
CA TYR A 309 6.59 -7.14 5.24
C TYR A 309 6.14 -7.38 6.68
N LEU A 310 6.97 -6.96 7.66
CA LEU A 310 6.59 -7.00 9.07
C LEU A 310 5.52 -5.96 9.37
N LEU A 311 5.63 -4.77 8.77
CA LEU A 311 4.69 -3.68 8.97
C LEU A 311 3.32 -4.04 8.41
N LEU A 312 3.25 -4.50 7.17
CA LEU A 312 1.98 -4.85 6.55
C LEU A 312 1.29 -5.99 7.30
N SER A 313 2.02 -7.05 7.65
CA SER A 313 1.50 -8.15 8.47
C SER A 313 0.98 -7.67 9.84
N TYR A 314 1.73 -6.79 10.50
CA TYR A 314 1.34 -6.18 11.77
C TYR A 314 0.05 -5.36 11.63
N LEU A 315 -0.05 -4.55 10.59
CA LEU A 315 -1.22 -3.71 10.35
C LEU A 315 -2.45 -4.54 10.01
N LEU A 316 -2.34 -5.53 9.11
CA LEU A 316 -3.45 -6.42 8.79
C LEU A 316 -3.93 -7.19 10.02
N TYR A 317 -2.98 -7.62 10.88
CA TYR A 317 -3.32 -8.17 12.19
C TYR A 317 -4.11 -7.15 13.01
N HIS A 318 -3.70 -5.89 13.13
CA HIS A 318 -4.48 -4.90 13.89
C HIS A 318 -5.79 -4.46 13.23
N GLN A 319 -5.95 -4.65 11.92
CA GLN A 319 -7.20 -4.44 11.18
C GLN A 319 -8.18 -5.62 11.30
N GLY A 320 -7.88 -6.62 12.14
CA GLY A 320 -8.74 -7.77 12.37
C GLY A 320 -8.78 -8.73 11.19
N LEU A 321 -7.75 -8.69 10.35
CA LEU A 321 -7.54 -9.60 9.22
C LEU A 321 -6.44 -10.61 9.57
N VAL A 322 -6.35 -11.65 8.75
CA VAL A 322 -5.29 -12.66 8.86
C VAL A 322 -4.03 -12.14 8.18
N PRO A 323 -2.84 -12.23 8.81
CA PRO A 323 -1.59 -11.92 8.16
C PRO A 323 -1.38 -12.78 6.89
N PRO A 324 -0.84 -12.20 5.81
CA PRO A 324 -0.68 -12.92 4.55
C PRO A 324 0.47 -13.92 4.60
N HIS A 325 0.46 -14.87 3.66
CA HIS A 325 1.65 -15.63 3.33
C HIS A 325 2.59 -14.75 2.51
N ILE A 326 3.83 -14.58 2.97
CA ILE A 326 4.77 -13.60 2.43
C ILE A 326 5.79 -14.29 1.54
N ALA A 327 5.90 -13.88 0.28
CA ALA A 327 6.97 -14.31 -0.60
C ALA A 327 8.30 -13.65 -0.18
N ALA A 328 9.17 -14.40 0.48
CA ALA A 328 10.44 -13.91 1.01
C ALA A 328 11.63 -14.43 0.20
N GLY A 329 12.63 -13.58 -0.05
CA GLY A 329 13.86 -14.02 -0.69
C GLY A 329 14.61 -15.06 0.17
N ILE A 330 15.13 -16.12 -0.46
CA ILE A 330 15.85 -17.21 0.23
C ILE A 330 17.06 -16.73 1.05
N ASN A 331 17.60 -15.54 0.75
CA ASN A 331 18.66 -14.90 1.54
C ASN A 331 18.25 -14.56 2.98
N LEU A 332 16.95 -14.56 3.30
CA LEU A 332 16.43 -14.38 4.66
C LEU A 332 16.24 -15.72 5.40
N ASN A 333 16.44 -16.86 4.72
CA ASN A 333 16.29 -18.19 5.31
C ASN A 333 17.61 -18.68 5.94
N PHE A 334 18.01 -18.07 7.06
CA PHE A 334 19.16 -18.53 7.86
C PHE A 334 18.73 -18.84 9.29
N PHE A 335 19.35 -19.84 9.91
CA PHE A 335 18.99 -20.24 11.27
C PHE A 335 19.43 -19.15 12.29
N PRO A 336 18.60 -18.79 13.28
CA PRO A 336 17.23 -19.27 13.56
C PRO A 336 16.11 -18.44 12.89
N VAL A 337 16.44 -17.34 12.22
CA VAL A 337 15.49 -16.36 11.67
C VAL A 337 14.54 -16.97 10.63
N GLY A 338 15.05 -17.83 9.76
CA GLY A 338 14.26 -18.50 8.72
C GLY A 338 13.09 -19.30 9.30
N SER A 339 13.32 -20.10 10.34
CA SER A 339 12.29 -20.88 11.01
C SER A 339 11.23 -20.01 11.68
N ILE A 340 11.64 -18.87 12.25
CA ILE A 340 10.72 -17.89 12.85
C ILE A 340 9.84 -17.29 11.74
N PHE A 341 10.41 -16.83 10.63
CA PHE A 341 9.65 -16.26 9.53
C PHE A 341 8.70 -17.27 8.88
N ARG A 342 9.08 -18.54 8.72
CA ARG A 342 8.13 -19.59 8.27
C ARG A 342 6.93 -19.71 9.21
N SER A 343 7.17 -19.61 10.51
CA SER A 343 6.11 -19.66 11.52
C SER A 343 5.17 -18.46 11.48
N TRP A 344 5.59 -17.37 10.86
CA TRP A 344 4.79 -16.16 10.65
C TRP A 344 4.15 -16.07 9.27
N GLY A 345 4.36 -17.05 8.38
CA GLY A 345 3.76 -17.07 7.03
C GLY A 345 4.74 -16.86 5.88
N ALA A 346 6.04 -16.70 6.13
CA ALA A 346 7.00 -16.56 5.03
C ALA A 346 7.19 -17.89 4.28
N PHE A 347 7.06 -17.85 2.96
CA PHE A 347 7.49 -18.90 2.05
C PHE A 347 8.62 -18.35 1.18
N PHE A 348 9.63 -19.18 0.89
CA PHE A 348 10.87 -18.69 0.31
C PHE A 348 10.96 -18.90 -1.20
N ILE A 349 11.43 -17.86 -1.87
CA ILE A 349 11.64 -17.82 -3.32
C ILE A 349 13.14 -17.64 -3.64
N ARG A 350 13.63 -18.42 -4.60
CA ARG A 350 14.98 -18.27 -5.16
C ARG A 350 15.06 -17.02 -6.04
N ARG A 351 16.25 -16.42 -6.12
CA ARG A 351 16.48 -15.22 -6.96
C ARG A 351 16.30 -15.47 -8.46
N THR A 352 16.54 -16.71 -8.91
CA THR A 352 16.39 -17.12 -10.30
C THR A 352 15.82 -18.52 -10.38
N PHE A 353 14.95 -18.71 -11.38
CA PHE A 353 14.30 -19.98 -11.71
C PHE A 353 14.97 -20.61 -12.94
N LYS A 354 15.90 -19.87 -13.58
CA LYS A 354 16.50 -20.22 -14.87
C LYS A 354 17.19 -21.58 -14.78
N GLY A 355 16.83 -22.47 -15.71
CA GLY A 355 17.40 -23.81 -15.81
C GLY A 355 16.84 -24.84 -14.81
N ASN A 356 15.83 -24.50 -14.01
CA ASN A 356 15.19 -25.45 -13.08
C ASN A 356 13.66 -25.48 -13.27
N ARG A 357 13.20 -26.30 -14.22
CA ARG A 357 11.78 -26.46 -14.56
C ARG A 357 11.00 -27.14 -13.43
N LEU A 358 11.60 -28.11 -12.73
CA LEU A 358 10.99 -28.76 -11.58
C LEU A 358 10.67 -27.74 -10.47
N TYR A 359 11.64 -26.92 -10.06
CA TYR A 359 11.44 -25.88 -9.05
C TYR A 359 10.34 -24.89 -9.45
N SER A 360 10.36 -24.42 -10.71
CA SER A 360 9.36 -23.49 -11.24
C SER A 360 7.95 -24.07 -11.16
N THR A 361 7.82 -25.37 -11.45
CA THR A 361 6.54 -26.09 -11.38
C THR A 361 6.09 -26.25 -9.92
N ILE A 362 6.97 -26.72 -9.03
CA ILE A 362 6.67 -26.87 -7.59
C ILE A 362 6.22 -25.55 -6.97
N PHE A 363 6.95 -24.46 -7.26
CA PHE A 363 6.63 -23.14 -6.72
C PHE A 363 5.26 -22.65 -7.20
N ARG A 364 4.96 -22.82 -8.49
CA ARG A 364 3.65 -22.47 -9.05
C ARG A 364 2.51 -23.29 -8.43
N GLU A 365 2.68 -24.61 -8.29
CA GLU A 365 1.66 -25.47 -7.67
C GLU A 365 1.47 -25.15 -6.19
N TYR A 366 2.55 -24.84 -5.46
CA TYR A 366 2.45 -24.38 -4.07
C TYR A 366 1.67 -23.06 -3.96
N LEU A 367 1.97 -22.08 -4.81
CA LEU A 367 1.25 -20.80 -4.82
C LEU A 367 -0.24 -20.98 -5.18
N ALA A 368 -0.55 -21.84 -6.15
CA ALA A 368 -1.93 -22.17 -6.50
C ALA A 368 -2.68 -22.84 -5.33
N GLU A 369 -2.01 -23.74 -4.59
CA GLU A 369 -2.58 -24.40 -3.40
C GLU A 369 -2.86 -23.39 -2.28
N LEU A 370 -2.06 -22.32 -2.13
CA LEU A 370 -2.36 -21.24 -1.18
C LEU A 370 -3.69 -20.56 -1.52
N PHE A 371 -3.91 -20.21 -2.79
CA PHE A 371 -5.16 -19.59 -3.24
C PHE A 371 -6.35 -20.55 -3.14
N TYR A 372 -6.17 -21.83 -3.49
CA TYR A 372 -7.23 -22.83 -3.39
C TYR A 372 -7.74 -23.00 -1.95
N ARG A 373 -6.85 -22.84 -0.97
CA ARG A 373 -7.18 -22.91 0.46
C ARG A 373 -7.76 -21.62 1.01
N GLY A 374 -7.69 -20.53 0.26
CA GLY A 374 -8.19 -19.23 0.64
C GLY A 374 -7.26 -18.42 1.53
N TYR A 375 -5.94 -18.56 1.33
CA TYR A 375 -4.94 -17.72 1.98
C TYR A 375 -4.68 -16.45 1.17
N SER A 376 -4.64 -15.32 1.87
CA SER A 376 -4.07 -14.10 1.31
C SER A 376 -2.56 -14.22 1.15
N VAL A 377 -2.02 -13.61 0.10
CA VAL A 377 -0.59 -13.65 -0.25
C VAL A 377 -0.05 -12.22 -0.33
N GLU A 378 1.20 -12.03 0.04
CA GLU A 378 1.95 -10.78 -0.13
C GLU A 378 3.20 -11.03 -0.98
N TYR A 379 3.43 -10.20 -1.99
CA TYR A 379 4.70 -10.19 -2.70
C TYR A 379 5.07 -8.80 -3.24
N PHE A 380 6.36 -8.51 -3.27
CA PHE A 380 6.90 -7.27 -3.84
C PHE A 380 7.11 -7.44 -5.34
N ILE A 381 6.25 -6.83 -6.15
CA ILE A 381 6.33 -6.96 -7.61
C ILE A 381 7.62 -6.34 -8.17
N GLU A 382 8.23 -5.37 -7.47
CA GLU A 382 9.53 -4.78 -7.83
C GLU A 382 10.70 -5.79 -7.82
N GLY A 383 10.57 -6.91 -7.10
CA GLY A 383 11.60 -7.95 -6.96
C GLY A 383 12.79 -7.56 -6.07
N GLY A 384 12.82 -6.34 -5.53
CA GLY A 384 13.81 -5.88 -4.56
C GLY A 384 13.54 -4.47 -4.05
N ARG A 385 14.19 -4.10 -2.94
CA ARG A 385 14.08 -2.77 -2.31
C ARG A 385 14.55 -1.66 -3.25
N SER A 386 13.83 -0.55 -3.36
CA SER A 386 14.34 0.63 -4.05
C SER A 386 15.48 1.28 -3.26
N ARG A 387 16.60 1.58 -3.94
CA ARG A 387 17.72 2.34 -3.36
C ARG A 387 17.56 3.84 -3.55
N THR A 388 16.74 4.26 -4.49
CA THR A 388 16.54 5.68 -4.87
C THR A 388 15.21 6.23 -4.35
N GLY A 389 14.37 5.41 -3.72
CA GLY A 389 13.03 5.79 -3.24
C GLY A 389 11.95 5.76 -4.33
N ARG A 390 12.36 5.58 -5.59
CA ARG A 390 11.47 5.44 -6.76
C ARG A 390 10.95 4.01 -6.89
N LEU A 391 9.76 3.85 -7.46
CA LEU A 391 9.28 2.53 -7.87
C LEU A 391 10.19 1.94 -8.96
N LEU A 392 10.43 0.63 -8.88
CA LEU A 392 11.18 -0.13 -9.88
C LEU A 392 10.26 -0.79 -10.90
N GLU A 393 10.82 -1.14 -12.08
CA GLU A 393 10.11 -1.92 -13.08
C GLU A 393 9.62 -3.27 -12.52
N PRO A 394 8.34 -3.63 -12.70
CA PRO A 394 7.77 -4.82 -12.11
C PRO A 394 8.37 -6.11 -12.70
N LYS A 395 8.56 -7.11 -11.84
CA LYS A 395 8.90 -8.50 -12.18
C LYS A 395 7.62 -9.32 -12.21
N THR A 396 7.19 -9.66 -13.42
CA THR A 396 5.87 -10.20 -13.72
C THR A 396 5.66 -11.67 -13.42
N GLY A 397 6.70 -12.39 -12.96
CA GLY A 397 6.63 -13.84 -12.72
C GLY A 397 5.56 -14.26 -11.69
N MET A 398 5.51 -13.60 -10.53
CA MET A 398 4.50 -13.88 -9.50
C MET A 398 3.09 -13.57 -10.00
N MET A 399 2.92 -12.43 -10.67
CA MET A 399 1.65 -12.00 -11.26
C MET A 399 1.13 -13.02 -12.29
N SER A 400 2.02 -13.50 -13.17
CA SER A 400 1.69 -14.55 -14.14
C SER A 400 1.21 -15.83 -13.46
N MET A 401 1.88 -16.28 -12.39
CA MET A 401 1.45 -17.46 -11.64
C MET A 401 0.11 -17.25 -10.93
N THR A 402 -0.17 -16.05 -10.41
CA THR A 402 -1.46 -15.69 -9.82
C THR A 402 -2.59 -15.77 -10.85
N ILE A 403 -2.41 -15.20 -12.04
CA ILE A 403 -3.43 -15.25 -13.11
C ILE A 403 -3.63 -16.68 -13.63
N GLN A 404 -2.54 -17.46 -13.78
CA GLN A 404 -2.64 -18.88 -14.14
C GLN A 404 -3.39 -19.70 -13.09
N ALA A 405 -3.19 -19.42 -11.79
CA ALA A 405 -3.93 -20.08 -10.73
C ALA A 405 -5.43 -19.78 -10.84
N LEU A 406 -5.81 -18.52 -11.15
CA LEU A 406 -7.19 -18.13 -11.38
C LEU A 406 -7.83 -18.88 -12.56
N GLN A 407 -7.10 -19.01 -13.68
CA GLN A 407 -7.58 -19.70 -14.87
C GLN A 407 -7.89 -21.19 -14.62
N ARG A 408 -7.21 -21.83 -13.67
CA ARG A 408 -7.36 -23.26 -13.36
C ARG A 408 -8.59 -23.61 -12.49
N GLY A 409 -9.55 -22.68 -12.36
CA GLY A 409 -10.83 -22.95 -11.71
C GLY A 409 -10.87 -22.64 -10.21
N LEU A 410 -10.19 -21.58 -9.77
CA LEU A 410 -10.41 -21.05 -8.42
C LEU A 410 -11.87 -20.59 -8.27
N THR A 411 -12.52 -21.04 -7.19
CA THR A 411 -13.93 -20.75 -6.90
C THR A 411 -14.16 -19.33 -6.41
N ARG A 412 -13.12 -18.69 -5.87
CA ARG A 412 -13.17 -17.35 -5.28
C ARG A 412 -12.43 -16.36 -6.17
N PRO A 413 -12.96 -15.13 -6.35
CA PRO A 413 -12.29 -14.12 -7.14
C PRO A 413 -10.99 -13.68 -6.47
N ILE A 414 -9.97 -13.36 -7.27
CA ILE A 414 -8.72 -12.78 -6.78
C ILE A 414 -8.77 -11.26 -6.94
N SER A 415 -8.33 -10.54 -5.91
CA SER A 415 -8.14 -9.10 -5.96
C SER A 415 -6.73 -8.73 -5.54
N ILE A 416 -6.07 -7.94 -6.40
CA ILE A 416 -4.76 -7.37 -6.10
C ILE A 416 -4.99 -6.05 -5.38
N VAL A 417 -4.35 -5.87 -4.23
CA VAL A 417 -4.38 -4.64 -3.46
C VAL A 417 -3.00 -3.98 -3.54
N PRO A 418 -2.85 -2.91 -4.33
CA PRO A 418 -1.66 -2.09 -4.35
C PRO A 418 -1.45 -1.43 -2.98
N VAL A 419 -0.24 -1.42 -2.43
CA VAL A 419 0.02 -0.81 -1.10
C VAL A 419 1.20 0.15 -1.17
N TYR A 420 0.97 1.40 -0.81
CA TYR A 420 2.04 2.36 -0.56
C TYR A 420 2.54 2.20 0.87
N ILE A 421 3.85 2.13 1.07
CA ILE A 421 4.50 2.13 2.38
C ILE A 421 5.58 3.21 2.38
N GLY A 422 5.53 4.17 3.29
CA GLY A 422 6.51 5.26 3.43
C GLY A 422 6.96 5.48 4.86
N TYR A 423 8.19 6.00 5.02
CA TYR A 423 8.78 6.31 6.32
C TYR A 423 9.46 7.67 6.27
N GLU A 424 9.43 8.42 7.36
CA GLU A 424 10.27 9.61 7.52
C GLU A 424 11.74 9.26 7.73
N HIS A 425 12.04 8.08 8.29
CA HIS A 425 13.41 7.58 8.32
C HIS A 425 13.47 6.07 8.09
N VAL A 426 14.08 5.67 6.97
CA VAL A 426 14.34 4.26 6.63
C VAL A 426 15.65 3.81 7.28
N LEU A 427 15.63 2.69 8.00
CA LEU A 427 16.79 2.16 8.72
C LEU A 427 18.03 1.95 7.84
N GLU A 428 17.81 1.54 6.59
CA GLU A 428 18.88 1.14 5.67
C GLU A 428 19.35 2.26 4.73
N VAL A 429 18.83 3.47 4.89
CA VAL A 429 19.08 4.58 3.96
C VAL A 429 20.58 4.93 3.87
N ASP A 430 21.31 4.84 4.98
CA ASP A 430 22.76 5.08 5.04
C ASP A 430 23.53 4.08 4.16
N THR A 431 23.09 2.81 4.15
CA THR A 431 23.67 1.75 3.32
C THR A 431 23.35 1.99 1.85
N TYR A 432 22.13 2.46 1.53
CA TYR A 432 21.72 2.75 0.15
C TYR A 432 22.56 3.87 -0.46
N ALA A 433 22.83 4.95 0.29
CA ALA A 433 23.71 6.01 -0.19
C ALA A 433 25.13 5.52 -0.47
N LYS A 434 25.67 4.60 0.34
CA LYS A 434 26.98 3.99 0.10
C LYS A 434 26.97 3.10 -1.15
N GLU A 435 25.97 2.23 -1.29
CA GLU A 435 25.80 1.37 -2.47
C GLU A 435 25.72 2.20 -3.77
N LEU A 436 24.95 3.30 -3.74
CA LEU A 436 24.79 4.20 -4.89
C LEU A 436 26.06 4.98 -5.23
N ARG A 437 26.96 5.21 -4.27
CA ARG A 437 28.30 5.79 -4.50
C ARG A 437 29.32 4.76 -4.98
N GLY A 438 28.90 3.52 -5.26
CA GLY A 438 29.73 2.46 -5.84
C GLY A 438 30.31 1.49 -4.80
N ALA A 439 29.92 1.57 -3.53
CA ALA A 439 30.30 0.56 -2.55
C ALA A 439 29.67 -0.79 -2.89
N ALA A 440 30.40 -1.88 -2.67
CA ALA A 440 29.86 -3.22 -2.85
C ALA A 440 28.67 -3.46 -1.89
N LYS A 441 27.67 -4.18 -2.36
CA LYS A 441 26.52 -4.57 -1.53
C LYS A 441 26.99 -5.43 -0.36
N GLU A 442 26.88 -4.90 0.86
CA GLU A 442 27.20 -5.64 2.07
C GLU A 442 26.10 -6.66 2.40
N LYS A 443 26.49 -7.87 2.81
CA LYS A 443 25.53 -8.82 3.39
C LYS A 443 25.20 -8.35 4.81
N GLU A 444 24.02 -7.78 4.99
CA GLU A 444 23.53 -7.41 6.32
C GLU A 444 23.43 -8.67 7.21
N ASN A 445 24.12 -8.68 8.36
CA ASN A 445 24.00 -9.74 9.37
C ASN A 445 22.91 -9.36 10.37
N ALA A 446 22.01 -10.29 10.72
CA ALA A 446 20.96 -10.08 11.72
C ALA A 446 21.48 -9.51 13.06
N GLY A 447 22.69 -9.91 13.48
CA GLY A 447 23.32 -9.39 14.70
C GLY A 447 23.74 -7.92 14.61
N LEU A 448 24.02 -7.40 13.41
CA LEU A 448 24.28 -5.98 13.17
C LEU A 448 22.96 -5.20 13.17
N VAL A 449 21.94 -5.69 12.48
CA VAL A 449 20.60 -5.09 12.44
C VAL A 449 20.01 -4.96 13.85
N LEU A 450 20.10 -6.01 14.68
CA LEU A 450 19.60 -5.97 16.06
C LEU A 450 20.35 -4.95 16.92
N ARG A 451 21.66 -4.79 16.73
CA ARG A 451 22.46 -3.77 17.42
C ARG A 451 22.06 -2.35 17.02
N VAL A 452 21.78 -2.14 15.74
CA VAL A 452 21.30 -0.85 15.21
C VAL A 452 19.91 -0.53 15.76
N ILE A 453 18.96 -1.46 15.71
CA ILE A 453 17.61 -1.31 16.30
C ILE A 453 17.68 -1.03 17.81
N LYS A 454 18.68 -1.57 18.52
CA LYS A 454 18.86 -1.27 19.95
C LYS A 454 19.17 0.20 20.22
N LYS A 455 19.97 0.84 19.36
CA LYS A 455 20.43 2.23 19.50
C LYS A 455 19.48 3.26 18.91
N LEU A 456 18.66 2.87 17.93
CA LEU A 456 17.72 3.78 17.27
C LEU A 456 16.44 3.95 18.08
N LYS A 457 15.95 5.18 18.07
CA LYS A 457 14.66 5.63 18.57
C LYS A 457 14.23 6.83 17.72
N ASN A 458 12.92 7.08 17.67
CA ASN A 458 12.37 8.30 17.11
C ASN A 458 12.68 8.54 15.62
N LEU A 459 12.42 7.55 14.77
CA LEU A 459 12.58 7.57 13.31
C LEU A 459 11.49 8.36 12.58
N GLY A 460 10.72 9.18 13.31
CA GLY A 460 9.55 9.89 12.80
C GLY A 460 8.35 8.97 12.64
N GLN A 461 7.54 9.21 11.62
CA GLN A 461 6.29 8.51 11.34
C GLN A 461 6.41 7.50 10.20
N GLY A 462 5.61 6.43 10.27
CA GLY A 462 5.37 5.49 9.17
C GLY A 462 3.99 5.74 8.55
N TYR A 463 3.85 5.43 7.26
CA TYR A 463 2.62 5.65 6.50
C TYR A 463 2.32 4.42 5.64
N VAL A 464 1.08 3.94 5.69
CA VAL A 464 0.59 2.85 4.83
C VAL A 464 -0.77 3.22 4.27
N ASN A 465 -0.84 3.31 2.94
CA ASN A 465 -2.10 3.57 2.24
C ASN A 465 -2.42 2.37 1.36
N PHE A 466 -3.65 1.87 1.46
CA PHE A 466 -4.15 0.86 0.54
C PHE A 466 -4.71 1.55 -0.71
N GLY A 467 -4.15 1.23 -1.88
CA GLY A 467 -4.61 1.76 -3.16
C GLY A 467 -5.84 1.03 -3.70
N GLU A 468 -6.38 1.55 -4.80
CA GLU A 468 -7.57 0.96 -5.42
C GLU A 468 -7.33 -0.50 -5.86
N PRO A 469 -8.13 -1.46 -5.37
CA PRO A 469 -7.95 -2.86 -5.69
C PRO A 469 -8.28 -3.19 -7.15
N ILE A 470 -7.46 -4.04 -7.76
CA ILE A 470 -7.71 -4.57 -9.11
C ILE A 470 -8.35 -5.95 -8.97
N GLN A 471 -9.64 -6.04 -9.28
CA GLN A 471 -10.36 -7.32 -9.30
C GLN A 471 -10.02 -8.07 -10.60
N ILE A 472 -9.10 -9.04 -10.51
CA ILE A 472 -8.53 -9.71 -11.70
C ILE A 472 -9.62 -10.32 -12.57
N ASN A 473 -10.60 -11.00 -11.96
CA ASN A 473 -11.69 -11.62 -12.70
C ASN A 473 -12.48 -10.61 -13.54
N HIS A 474 -12.80 -9.44 -12.98
CA HIS A 474 -13.52 -8.39 -13.69
C HIS A 474 -12.65 -7.79 -14.81
N TYR A 475 -11.40 -7.49 -14.49
CA TYR A 475 -10.43 -6.94 -15.45
C TYR A 475 -10.25 -7.84 -16.67
N LEU A 476 -10.03 -9.15 -16.45
CA LEU A 476 -9.85 -10.10 -17.54
C LEU A 476 -11.14 -10.26 -18.37
N ASN A 477 -12.33 -10.28 -17.74
CA ASN A 477 -13.58 -10.34 -18.50
C ASN A 477 -13.78 -9.12 -19.41
N GLN A 478 -13.31 -7.94 -18.98
CA GLN A 478 -13.48 -6.70 -19.72
C GLN A 478 -12.46 -6.56 -20.86
N TYR A 479 -11.19 -6.88 -20.62
CA TYR A 479 -10.10 -6.58 -21.55
C TYR A 479 -9.53 -7.79 -22.29
N PHE A 480 -9.78 -9.01 -21.78
CA PHE A 480 -9.23 -10.27 -22.30
C PHE A 480 -10.26 -11.40 -22.19
N PRO A 481 -11.49 -11.28 -22.75
CA PRO A 481 -12.59 -12.23 -22.55
C PRO A 481 -12.24 -13.68 -22.90
N GLU A 482 -11.26 -13.91 -23.77
CA GLU A 482 -10.71 -15.21 -24.16
C GLU A 482 -9.97 -15.93 -23.02
N TRP A 483 -9.76 -15.30 -21.86
CA TRP A 483 -8.98 -15.87 -20.75
C TRP A 483 -9.54 -17.16 -20.16
N ARG A 484 -10.83 -17.43 -20.35
CA ARG A 484 -11.53 -18.65 -19.90
C ARG A 484 -11.40 -19.81 -20.87
N GLU A 485 -10.94 -19.55 -22.09
CA GLU A 485 -10.84 -20.58 -23.12
C GLU A 485 -9.63 -21.49 -22.84
N PRO A 486 -9.76 -22.81 -23.05
CA PRO A 486 -8.62 -23.72 -22.95
C PRO A 486 -7.56 -23.34 -23.99
N SER A 487 -6.29 -23.20 -23.58
CA SER A 487 -5.20 -22.97 -24.53
C SER A 487 -4.71 -24.32 -25.09
N GLU A 488 -4.88 -24.53 -26.40
CA GLU A 488 -4.46 -25.77 -27.09
C GLU A 488 -2.94 -26.01 -27.01
N ASP A 489 -2.12 -24.94 -27.03
CA ASP A 489 -0.65 -25.00 -27.02
C ASP A 489 -0.03 -24.78 -25.63
N GLY A 490 -0.84 -24.67 -24.57
CA GLY A 490 -0.37 -24.44 -23.20
C GLY A 490 0.27 -23.08 -22.92
N ARG A 491 0.29 -22.14 -23.89
CA ARG A 491 0.76 -20.76 -23.70
C ARG A 491 -0.16 -19.75 -24.38
N ALA A 492 -1.09 -19.20 -23.61
CA ALA A 492 -1.98 -18.14 -24.05
C ALA A 492 -1.21 -16.86 -24.44
N LYS A 493 -1.40 -16.37 -25.68
CA LYS A 493 -0.82 -15.10 -26.16
C LYS A 493 -1.28 -13.91 -25.31
N TRP A 494 -2.55 -13.90 -24.90
CA TRP A 494 -3.15 -12.86 -24.07
C TRP A 494 -2.50 -12.73 -22.68
N LEU A 495 -1.92 -13.81 -22.14
CA LEU A 495 -1.45 -13.85 -20.75
C LEU A 495 -0.31 -12.87 -20.49
N ASN A 496 0.66 -12.77 -21.41
CA ASN A 496 1.78 -11.85 -21.20
C ASN A 496 1.30 -10.40 -21.21
N ASP A 497 0.45 -10.04 -22.17
CA ASP A 497 -0.10 -8.69 -22.30
C ASP A 497 -0.98 -8.32 -21.10
N ALA A 498 -1.83 -9.25 -20.64
CA ALA A 498 -2.65 -9.05 -19.45
C ALA A 498 -1.80 -8.85 -18.18
N VAL A 499 -0.78 -9.70 -18.01
CA VAL A 499 0.16 -9.61 -16.89
C VAL A 499 0.90 -8.27 -16.89
N ASP A 500 1.40 -7.83 -18.04
CA ASP A 500 2.15 -6.58 -18.17
C ASP A 500 1.25 -5.36 -17.89
N ARG A 501 0.01 -5.36 -18.42
CA ARG A 501 -0.96 -4.28 -18.16
C ARG A 501 -1.36 -4.19 -16.69
N ILE A 502 -1.73 -5.33 -16.08
CA ILE A 502 -2.10 -5.38 -14.66
C ILE A 502 -0.91 -4.99 -13.78
N ALA A 503 0.30 -5.48 -14.08
CA ALA A 503 1.50 -5.11 -13.32
C ALA A 503 1.77 -3.60 -13.38
N LYS A 504 1.64 -2.98 -14.56
CA LYS A 504 1.79 -1.53 -14.71
C LYS A 504 0.71 -0.76 -13.94
N GLU A 505 -0.54 -1.23 -13.98
CA GLU A 505 -1.65 -0.63 -13.25
C GLU A 505 -1.46 -0.70 -11.72
N VAL A 506 -0.90 -1.80 -11.21
CA VAL A 506 -0.48 -1.89 -9.81
C VAL A 506 0.51 -0.79 -9.44
N MET A 507 1.54 -0.56 -10.26
CA MET A 507 2.53 0.51 -9.99
C MET A 507 1.88 1.89 -10.00
N VAL A 508 0.96 2.15 -10.94
CA VAL A 508 0.18 3.40 -11.00
C VAL A 508 -0.67 3.56 -9.75
N ASN A 509 -1.35 2.51 -9.30
CA ASN A 509 -2.22 2.56 -8.11
C ASN A 509 -1.43 2.70 -6.79
N ILE A 510 -0.21 2.16 -6.71
CA ILE A 510 0.73 2.45 -5.61
C ILE A 510 1.03 3.95 -5.57
N ASN A 511 1.35 4.56 -6.72
CA ASN A 511 1.66 5.99 -6.81
C ASN A 511 0.44 6.88 -6.54
N LYS A 512 -0.76 6.47 -6.97
CA LYS A 512 -2.02 7.14 -6.62
C LYS A 512 -2.24 7.19 -5.10
N ALA A 513 -1.86 6.13 -4.40
CA ALA A 513 -2.01 6.02 -2.95
C ALA A 513 -0.84 6.64 -2.17
N ALA A 514 -0.02 7.52 -2.76
CA ALA A 514 1.14 8.05 -2.07
C ALA A 514 0.78 8.89 -0.82
N ALA A 515 1.51 8.65 0.27
CA ALA A 515 1.45 9.50 1.45
C ALA A 515 2.55 10.57 1.41
N VAL A 516 2.14 11.83 1.45
CA VAL A 516 3.06 12.97 1.57
C VAL A 516 3.34 13.21 3.05
N ASN A 517 4.61 13.39 3.42
CA ASN A 517 4.99 13.78 4.78
C ASN A 517 5.89 15.02 4.79
N ALA A 518 6.09 15.57 5.99
CA ALA A 518 6.87 16.78 6.23
C ALA A 518 8.29 16.67 5.65
N LYS A 519 8.96 15.53 5.86
CA LYS A 519 10.32 15.32 5.35
C LYS A 519 10.38 15.29 3.82
N ASN A 520 9.39 14.67 3.16
CA ASN A 520 9.34 14.68 1.70
C ASN A 520 9.22 16.10 1.15
N LEU A 521 8.34 16.93 1.74
CA LEU A 521 8.10 18.31 1.30
C LEU A 521 9.30 19.22 1.55
N ILE A 522 9.84 19.23 2.77
CA ILE A 522 11.02 20.01 3.15
C ILE A 522 12.23 19.60 2.30
N GLY A 523 12.43 18.30 2.12
CA GLY A 523 13.48 17.76 1.27
C GLY A 523 13.33 18.19 -0.18
N SER A 524 12.11 18.16 -0.73
CA SER A 524 11.83 18.59 -2.11
C SER A 524 12.08 20.08 -2.31
N ALA A 525 11.65 20.93 -1.37
CA ALA A 525 11.88 22.39 -1.41
C ALA A 525 13.37 22.74 -1.34
N LEU A 526 14.10 22.14 -0.39
CA LEU A 526 15.54 22.40 -0.24
C LEU A 526 16.32 21.86 -1.44
N LEU A 527 16.04 20.65 -1.94
CA LEU A 527 16.73 20.12 -3.12
C LEU A 527 16.41 20.89 -4.40
N ALA A 528 15.25 21.54 -4.48
CA ALA A 528 14.91 22.44 -5.58
C ALA A 528 15.72 23.76 -5.51
N SER A 529 16.19 24.19 -4.34
CA SER A 529 17.06 25.37 -4.20
C SER A 529 18.49 25.09 -4.66
N ARG A 530 19.08 26.02 -5.43
CA ARG A 530 20.44 25.88 -6.01
C ARG A 530 21.51 25.60 -4.96
N GLN A 531 21.43 26.25 -3.80
CA GLN A 531 22.39 26.09 -2.70
C GLN A 531 21.93 25.06 -1.66
N ARG A 532 20.77 24.43 -1.86
CA ARG A 532 20.10 23.59 -0.86
C ARG A 532 19.84 24.31 0.47
N ALA A 533 19.62 25.61 0.37
CA ALA A 533 19.35 26.48 1.50
C ALA A 533 18.29 27.52 1.11
N LEU A 534 17.45 27.87 2.06
CA LEU A 534 16.38 28.88 1.97
C LEU A 534 16.26 29.56 3.33
N THR A 535 15.84 30.83 3.39
CA THR A 535 15.45 31.38 4.70
C THR A 535 14.23 30.64 5.23
N ARG A 536 14.03 30.65 6.54
CA ARG A 536 12.90 29.98 7.18
C ARG A 536 11.57 30.37 6.55
N GLU A 537 11.36 31.67 6.33
CA GLU A 537 10.14 32.24 5.73
C GLU A 537 9.94 31.74 4.30
N GLN A 538 11.01 31.70 3.51
CA GLN A 538 10.97 31.22 2.13
C GLN A 538 10.65 29.73 2.04
N LEU A 539 11.18 28.92 2.95
CA LEU A 539 10.90 27.50 3.01
C LEU A 539 9.45 27.23 3.41
N ILE A 540 8.94 27.95 4.41
CA ILE A 540 7.54 27.88 4.84
C ILE A 540 6.61 28.27 3.69
N GLU A 541 6.86 29.41 3.05
CA GLU A 541 6.09 29.90 1.87
C GLU A 541 6.07 28.84 0.77
N GLN A 542 7.21 28.22 0.47
CA GLN A 542 7.30 27.22 -0.58
C GLN A 542 6.56 25.92 -0.24
N VAL A 543 6.69 25.43 0.99
CA VAL A 543 5.99 24.22 1.43
C VAL A 543 4.48 24.46 1.48
N GLU A 544 4.04 25.64 1.92
CA GLU A 544 2.63 26.00 1.92
C GLU A 544 2.08 26.06 0.48
N SER A 545 2.85 26.63 -0.45
CA SER A 545 2.53 26.62 -1.88
C SER A 545 2.37 25.19 -2.44
N TYR A 546 3.25 24.25 -2.06
CA TYR A 546 3.13 22.83 -2.42
C TYR A 546 1.90 22.18 -1.80
N MET A 547 1.62 22.44 -0.53
CA MET A 547 0.45 21.90 0.17
C MET A 547 -0.86 22.41 -0.43
N GLN A 548 -0.95 23.70 -0.77
CA GLN A 548 -2.11 24.27 -1.45
C GLN A 548 -2.31 23.66 -2.83
N LEU A 549 -1.23 23.48 -3.60
CA LEU A 549 -1.29 22.80 -4.89
C LEU A 549 -1.85 21.38 -4.75
N PHE A 550 -1.34 20.59 -3.81
CA PHE A 550 -1.79 19.22 -3.61
C PHE A 550 -3.21 19.11 -3.03
N ARG A 551 -3.65 20.08 -2.22
CA ARG A 551 -5.03 20.13 -1.71
C ARG A 551 -6.03 20.53 -2.78
N ASN A 552 -5.72 21.55 -3.57
CA ASN A 552 -6.65 22.12 -4.55
C ASN A 552 -6.63 21.40 -5.91
N VAL A 553 -5.50 20.76 -6.24
CA VAL A 553 -5.27 20.02 -7.47
C VAL A 553 -4.71 18.63 -7.14
N PRO A 554 -5.50 17.78 -6.46
CA PRO A 554 -5.02 16.48 -5.99
C PRO A 554 -4.61 15.58 -7.16
N TYR A 555 -3.52 14.84 -6.97
CA TYR A 555 -3.09 13.83 -7.94
C TYR A 555 -4.02 12.62 -7.95
N SER A 556 -4.55 12.25 -6.79
CA SER A 556 -5.50 11.16 -6.61
C SER A 556 -6.28 11.37 -5.31
N GLU A 557 -7.51 10.89 -5.26
CA GLU A 557 -8.31 10.84 -4.02
C GLU A 557 -7.71 9.88 -2.98
N ASP A 558 -6.93 8.89 -3.45
CA ASP A 558 -6.26 7.91 -2.58
C ASP A 558 -5.00 8.44 -1.87
N MET A 559 -4.54 9.63 -2.23
CA MET A 559 -3.31 10.20 -1.67
C MET A 559 -3.58 10.84 -0.32
N THR A 560 -2.57 10.87 0.56
CA THR A 560 -2.73 11.47 1.89
C THR A 560 -1.76 12.61 2.10
N LEU A 561 -2.24 13.66 2.77
CA LEU A 561 -1.52 14.91 3.00
C LEU A 561 -1.37 15.18 4.51
N PRO A 562 -0.28 15.84 4.94
CA PRO A 562 -0.15 16.30 6.31
C PRO A 562 -1.27 17.27 6.70
N THR A 563 -1.77 17.13 7.93
CA THR A 563 -2.75 18.03 8.54
C THR A 563 -2.11 19.14 9.36
N ASP A 564 -0.85 18.98 9.74
CA ASP A 564 -0.09 19.96 10.52
C ASP A 564 0.17 21.24 9.72
N SER A 565 0.42 22.36 10.44
CA SER A 565 0.90 23.59 9.78
C SER A 565 2.32 23.42 9.24
N THR A 566 2.68 24.25 8.26
CA THR A 566 4.01 24.24 7.64
C THR A 566 5.14 24.50 8.63
N GLU A 567 4.91 25.37 9.62
CA GLU A 567 5.84 25.65 10.71
C GLU A 567 6.03 24.41 11.58
N ALA A 568 4.94 23.74 11.95
CA ALA A 568 5.00 22.52 12.75
C ALA A 568 5.73 21.39 12.00
N MET A 569 5.49 21.27 10.69
CA MET A 569 6.21 20.33 9.82
C MET A 569 7.71 20.60 9.78
N LEU A 570 8.13 21.86 9.62
CA LEU A 570 9.54 22.24 9.65
C LEU A 570 10.17 21.95 11.03
N GLU A 571 9.50 22.33 12.11
CA GLU A 571 9.98 22.08 13.48
C GLU A 571 10.11 20.58 13.78
N HIS A 572 9.17 19.77 13.30
CA HIS A 572 9.25 18.32 13.38
C HIS A 572 10.50 17.80 12.67
N VAL A 573 10.72 18.20 11.42
CA VAL A 573 11.88 17.77 10.62
C VAL A 573 13.21 18.21 11.23
N LEU A 574 13.29 19.43 11.79
CA LEU A 574 14.49 19.91 12.49
C LEU A 574 14.81 19.07 13.75
N LYS A 575 13.79 18.53 14.42
CA LYS A 575 13.94 17.70 15.62
C LYS A 575 14.17 16.21 15.31
N LEU A 576 13.91 15.77 14.07
CA LEU A 576 14.11 14.39 13.68
C LEU A 576 15.61 14.03 13.70
N PRO A 577 16.01 12.91 14.34
CA PRO A 577 17.39 12.47 14.30
C PRO A 577 17.77 12.13 12.86
N ARG A 578 18.96 12.60 12.44
CA ARG A 578 19.47 12.39 11.07
C ARG A 578 18.49 12.87 9.98
N SER A 579 17.81 13.99 10.23
CA SER A 579 17.04 14.67 9.19
C SER A 579 17.94 15.23 8.09
N GLY A 580 19.15 15.64 8.46
CA GLY A 580 20.11 16.32 7.58
C GLY A 580 19.79 17.80 7.33
N VAL A 581 18.72 18.29 7.97
CA VAL A 581 18.25 19.67 7.88
C VAL A 581 18.74 20.42 9.10
N THR A 582 19.47 21.52 8.90
CA THR A 582 19.98 22.37 9.98
C THR A 582 19.47 23.79 9.84
N ALA A 583 19.25 24.44 10.98
CA ALA A 583 18.94 25.85 11.08
C ALA A 583 20.18 26.60 11.56
N GLU A 584 20.56 27.66 10.86
CA GLU A 584 21.65 28.55 11.24
C GLU A 584 21.16 29.99 11.26
N LYS A 585 21.38 30.68 12.37
CA LYS A 585 20.97 32.05 12.56
C LYS A 585 22.14 32.99 12.25
N ASP A 586 21.89 33.99 11.42
CA ASP A 586 22.82 35.08 11.12
C ASP A 586 22.17 36.45 11.39
N ASN A 587 22.84 37.53 11.00
CA ASN A 587 22.35 38.90 11.19
C ASN A 587 21.13 39.25 10.30
N PHE A 588 20.80 38.41 9.31
CA PHE A 588 19.75 38.63 8.32
C PHE A 588 18.53 37.71 8.50
N GLY A 589 18.64 36.69 9.36
CA GLY A 589 17.52 35.83 9.72
C GLY A 589 17.96 34.41 10.08
N GLU A 590 17.03 33.46 9.98
CA GLU A 590 17.32 32.04 10.13
C GLU A 590 17.38 31.39 8.73
N LEU A 591 18.53 30.81 8.41
CA LEU A 591 18.77 30.06 7.19
C LEU A 591 18.60 28.57 7.47
N ILE A 592 17.69 27.93 6.74
CA ILE A 592 17.51 26.47 6.76
C ILE A 592 18.30 25.87 5.61
N ARG A 593 19.17 24.91 5.91
CA ARG A 593 20.03 24.26 4.93
C ARG A 593 19.99 22.74 5.04
N LEU A 594 20.27 22.09 3.92
CA LEU A 594 20.52 20.65 3.86
C LEU A 594 22.02 20.41 3.84
N ASP A 595 22.52 19.61 4.77
CA ASP A 595 23.94 19.27 4.79
C ASP A 595 24.35 18.48 3.51
N ARG A 596 25.63 18.54 3.15
CA ARG A 596 26.12 17.94 1.90
C ARG A 596 26.00 16.42 1.87
N GLU A 597 26.22 15.74 3.00
CA GLU A 597 26.19 14.28 3.07
C GLU A 597 24.76 13.75 2.97
N SER A 598 23.83 14.43 3.63
CA SER A 598 22.40 14.17 3.66
C SER A 598 21.68 14.64 2.42
N ALA A 599 22.26 15.51 1.58
CA ALA A 599 21.65 15.90 0.31
C ALA A 599 21.32 14.68 -0.57
N VAL A 600 22.26 13.74 -0.67
CA VAL A 600 22.06 12.48 -1.41
C VAL A 600 21.04 11.58 -0.73
N LEU A 601 20.97 11.58 0.61
CA LEU A 601 19.94 10.82 1.33
C LEU A 601 18.56 11.45 1.16
N MET A 602 18.48 12.77 1.04
CA MET A 602 17.23 13.50 0.89
C MET A 602 16.61 13.28 -0.49
N THR A 603 17.42 13.00 -1.52
CA THR A 603 16.87 12.66 -2.85
C THR A 603 16.01 11.40 -2.77
N TYR A 604 16.38 10.42 -1.94
CA TYR A 604 15.53 9.26 -1.64
C TYR A 604 14.15 9.73 -1.19
N TYR A 605 14.07 10.57 -0.16
CA TYR A 605 12.79 11.02 0.41
C TYR A 605 11.99 11.89 -0.58
N ARG A 606 12.62 12.79 -1.34
CA ARG A 606 11.98 13.52 -2.45
C ARG A 606 11.34 12.56 -3.44
N ASN A 607 12.05 11.51 -3.83
CA ASN A 607 11.62 10.57 -4.87
C ASN A 607 10.40 9.75 -4.49
N ASN A 608 10.06 9.65 -3.20
CA ASN A 608 8.83 9.00 -2.74
C ASN A 608 7.56 9.72 -3.21
N ILE A 609 7.67 11.01 -3.58
CA ILE A 609 6.54 11.86 -4.03
C ILE A 609 6.84 12.64 -5.32
N GLN A 610 7.94 12.34 -6.02
CA GLN A 610 8.35 13.08 -7.23
C GLN A 610 7.30 13.01 -8.34
N HIS A 611 6.57 11.90 -8.46
CA HIS A 611 5.48 11.72 -9.41
C HIS A 611 4.32 12.72 -9.21
N LEU A 612 4.14 13.24 -7.99
CA LEU A 612 3.14 14.26 -7.69
C LEU A 612 3.57 15.65 -8.21
N PHE A 613 4.88 15.91 -8.24
CA PHE A 613 5.44 17.20 -8.66
C PHE A 613 5.69 17.29 -10.16
N VAL A 614 5.99 16.18 -10.83
CA VAL A 614 6.60 16.24 -12.18
C VAL A 614 5.73 16.97 -13.21
N LEU A 615 4.40 16.82 -13.15
CA LEU A 615 3.46 17.50 -14.04
C LEU A 615 3.37 19.02 -13.75
N PRO A 616 3.07 19.48 -12.52
CA PRO A 616 3.09 20.91 -12.22
C PRO A 616 4.46 21.55 -12.41
N SER A 617 5.54 20.82 -12.12
CA SER A 617 6.91 21.26 -12.42
C SER A 617 7.15 21.47 -13.91
N LEU A 618 6.62 20.59 -14.77
CA LEU A 618 6.72 20.77 -16.22
C LEU A 618 5.94 22.00 -16.69
N VAL A 619 4.70 22.19 -16.19
CA VAL A 619 3.92 23.40 -16.49
C VAL A 619 4.67 24.67 -16.06
N ALA A 620 5.21 24.68 -14.83
CA ALA A 620 6.01 25.79 -14.33
C ALA A 620 7.28 26.02 -15.17
N SER A 621 7.94 24.95 -15.60
CA SER A 621 9.15 25.01 -16.43
C SER A 621 8.87 25.61 -17.81
N VAL A 622 7.75 25.27 -18.44
CA VAL A 622 7.32 25.85 -19.72
C VAL A 622 7.10 27.36 -19.59
N ILE A 623 6.36 27.80 -18.56
CA ILE A 623 6.09 29.23 -18.35
C ILE A 623 7.38 29.99 -18.02
N LEU A 624 8.26 29.38 -17.21
CA LEU A 624 9.51 30.01 -16.78
C LEU A 624 10.47 30.26 -17.96
N HIS A 625 10.55 29.34 -18.93
CA HIS A 625 11.50 29.45 -20.05
C HIS A 625 10.92 30.14 -21.29
N LEU A 626 9.60 30.06 -21.51
CA LEU A 626 8.94 30.72 -22.63
C LEU A 626 8.41 32.13 -22.28
N GLU A 627 8.47 32.51 -21.00
CA GLU A 627 8.10 33.80 -20.40
C GLU A 627 6.62 34.22 -20.52
N ALA A 628 6.08 34.24 -21.75
CA ALA A 628 4.70 34.55 -22.09
C ALA A 628 4.15 33.50 -23.06
N VAL A 629 3.31 32.59 -22.57
CA VAL A 629 2.93 31.39 -23.31
C VAL A 629 1.42 31.17 -23.27
N SER A 630 0.83 30.82 -24.42
CA SER A 630 -0.59 30.48 -24.49
C SER A 630 -0.86 29.11 -23.86
N LYS A 631 -2.07 28.93 -23.32
CA LYS A 631 -2.53 27.64 -22.78
C LYS A 631 -2.39 26.49 -23.77
N ASP A 632 -2.74 26.70 -25.03
CA ASP A 632 -2.66 25.66 -26.05
C ASP A 632 -1.23 25.22 -26.32
N LEU A 633 -0.27 26.16 -26.30
CA LEU A 633 1.15 25.82 -26.42
C LEU A 633 1.65 25.06 -25.18
N ILE A 634 1.24 25.46 -23.97
CA ILE A 634 1.55 24.69 -22.75
C ILE A 634 1.02 23.26 -22.86
N VAL A 635 -0.26 23.09 -23.23
CA VAL A 635 -0.90 21.78 -23.35
C VAL A 635 -0.17 20.92 -24.38
N LYS A 636 0.12 21.48 -25.57
CA LYS A 636 0.85 20.77 -26.63
C LYS A 636 2.24 20.33 -26.16
N THR A 637 3.00 21.22 -25.54
CA THR A 637 4.35 20.93 -25.05
C THR A 637 4.33 19.85 -23.97
N VAL A 638 3.40 19.95 -23.02
CA VAL A 638 3.24 18.94 -21.97
C VAL A 638 2.83 17.59 -22.56
N GLN A 639 1.88 17.54 -23.49
CA GLN A 639 1.42 16.30 -24.14
C GLN A 639 2.54 15.56 -24.89
N GLN A 640 3.52 16.29 -25.45
CA GLN A 640 4.64 15.67 -26.15
C GLN A 640 5.70 15.09 -25.21
N ILE A 641 5.92 15.69 -24.03
CA ILE A 641 6.90 15.20 -23.04
C ILE A 641 6.29 14.14 -22.10
N TYR A 642 5.00 14.28 -21.77
CA TYR A 642 4.33 13.49 -20.74
C TYR A 642 4.45 11.97 -20.91
N PRO A 643 4.41 11.36 -22.11
CA PRO A 643 4.57 9.92 -22.27
C PRO A 643 5.87 9.36 -21.69
N PHE A 644 6.98 10.11 -21.79
CA PHE A 644 8.27 9.71 -21.22
C PHE A 644 8.25 9.75 -19.69
N LEU A 645 7.70 10.83 -19.14
CA LEU A 645 7.50 10.97 -17.69
C LEU A 645 6.57 9.87 -17.16
N LYS A 646 5.50 9.56 -17.90
CA LYS A 646 4.52 8.52 -17.58
C LYS A 646 5.16 7.14 -17.53
N ALA A 647 6.02 6.82 -18.50
CA ALA A 647 6.75 5.57 -18.51
C ALA A 647 7.74 5.47 -17.34
N GLU A 648 8.47 6.54 -17.03
CA GLU A 648 9.53 6.54 -16.02
C GLU A 648 9.04 6.61 -14.57
N LEU A 649 7.87 7.22 -14.34
CA LEU A 649 7.30 7.48 -13.01
C LEU A 649 5.95 6.81 -12.78
N PHE A 650 5.48 5.93 -13.67
CA PHE A 650 4.17 5.28 -13.57
C PHE A 650 3.03 6.29 -13.32
N LEU A 651 2.96 7.33 -14.17
CA LEU A 651 1.94 8.39 -14.01
C LEU A 651 0.56 7.92 -14.48
N ARG A 652 -0.51 8.49 -13.89
CA ARG A 652 -1.88 8.00 -14.09
C ARG A 652 -2.62 8.58 -15.30
N PHE A 653 -2.38 9.84 -15.66
CA PHE A 653 -3.32 10.58 -16.52
C PHE A 653 -3.31 10.04 -17.95
N ASN A 654 -4.49 9.84 -18.53
CA ASN A 654 -4.67 9.70 -19.96
C ASN A 654 -4.69 11.09 -20.64
N GLU A 655 -4.78 11.13 -21.97
CA GLU A 655 -4.68 12.39 -22.72
C GLU A 655 -5.76 13.42 -22.36
N THR A 656 -7.01 12.96 -22.19
CA THR A 656 -8.14 13.82 -21.82
C THR A 656 -8.00 14.33 -20.39
N GLU A 657 -7.68 13.45 -19.45
CA GLU A 657 -7.43 13.81 -18.05
C GLU A 657 -6.25 14.77 -17.92
N LEU A 658 -5.18 14.57 -18.70
CA LEU A 658 -3.99 15.39 -18.70
C LEU A 658 -4.31 16.84 -19.07
N ARG A 659 -5.11 17.06 -20.11
CA ARG A 659 -5.54 18.42 -20.51
C ARG A 659 -6.30 19.12 -19.40
N THR A 660 -7.24 18.41 -18.77
CA THR A 660 -8.01 18.94 -17.63
C THR A 660 -7.08 19.27 -16.45
N GLN A 661 -6.15 18.38 -16.12
CA GLN A 661 -5.22 18.57 -15.02
C GLN A 661 -4.29 19.78 -15.25
N ILE A 662 -3.82 20.00 -16.48
CA ILE A 662 -3.03 21.19 -16.84
C ILE A 662 -3.84 22.48 -16.64
N GLY A 663 -5.15 22.44 -16.90
CA GLY A 663 -6.03 23.58 -16.60
C GLY A 663 -6.11 23.88 -15.10
N LEU A 664 -6.29 22.85 -14.27
CA LEU A 664 -6.38 22.97 -12.80
C LEU A 664 -5.07 23.50 -12.18
N ILE A 665 -3.95 22.82 -12.46
CA ILE A 665 -2.71 23.43 -12.94
C ILE A 665 -2.55 24.95 -12.86
N LEU A 666 -2.78 25.53 -14.03
CA LEU A 666 -2.66 26.94 -14.34
C LEU A 666 -3.57 27.81 -13.47
N ASN A 667 -4.78 27.35 -13.17
CA ASN A 667 -5.71 28.06 -12.31
C ASN A 667 -5.15 28.19 -10.89
N GLU A 668 -4.57 27.13 -10.35
CA GLU A 668 -3.97 27.14 -9.01
C GLU A 668 -2.70 28.00 -8.96
N PHE A 669 -1.84 27.92 -9.98
CA PHE A 669 -0.69 28.83 -10.08
C PHE A 669 -1.11 30.30 -10.20
N THR A 670 -2.21 30.60 -10.89
CA THR A 670 -2.76 31.95 -10.97
C THR A 670 -3.36 32.40 -9.63
N ARG A 671 -4.09 31.51 -8.95
CA ARG A 671 -4.68 31.78 -7.62
C ARG A 671 -3.60 32.09 -6.57
N GLN A 672 -2.51 31.33 -6.59
CA GLN A 672 -1.33 31.57 -5.75
C GLN A 672 -0.46 32.75 -6.23
N GLN A 673 -0.84 33.43 -7.31
CA GLN A 673 -0.09 34.53 -7.93
C GLN A 673 1.32 34.17 -8.40
N LEU A 674 1.62 32.88 -8.59
CA LEU A 674 2.91 32.42 -9.16
C LEU A 674 3.06 32.87 -10.61
N VAL A 675 1.93 32.94 -11.32
CA VAL A 675 1.82 33.40 -12.71
C VAL A 675 0.68 34.41 -12.84
N LYS A 676 0.76 35.29 -13.82
CA LYS A 676 -0.33 36.17 -14.26
C LYS A 676 -1.01 35.55 -15.47
N SER A 677 -2.33 35.67 -15.56
CA SER A 677 -3.12 35.21 -16.71
C SER A 677 -3.84 36.39 -17.35
N GLU A 678 -3.63 36.58 -18.66
CA GLU A 678 -4.30 37.59 -19.49
C GLU A 678 -4.76 36.90 -20.78
N SER A 679 -6.07 36.78 -21.02
CA SER A 679 -6.63 36.18 -22.24
C SER A 679 -6.03 34.79 -22.59
N GLU A 680 -5.96 33.88 -21.61
CA GLU A 680 -5.35 32.54 -21.72
C GLU A 680 -3.84 32.52 -22.07
N VAL A 681 -3.16 33.67 -21.92
CA VAL A 681 -1.70 33.79 -21.95
C VAL A 681 -1.18 33.87 -20.51
N PHE A 682 -0.25 32.98 -20.18
CA PHE A 682 0.35 32.89 -18.86
C PHE A 682 1.74 33.50 -18.87
N LYS A 683 1.98 34.40 -17.92
CA LYS A 683 3.23 35.14 -17.76
C LYS A 683 3.79 34.96 -16.36
N ILE A 684 5.11 35.04 -16.23
CA ILE A 684 5.79 35.05 -14.93
C ILE A 684 5.29 36.24 -14.08
N ASN A 685 5.02 36.01 -12.80
CA ASN A 685 4.87 37.09 -11.83
C ASN A 685 6.21 37.37 -11.12
N PRO A 686 6.88 38.51 -11.35
CA PRO A 686 8.20 38.79 -10.77
C PRO A 686 8.23 38.71 -9.24
N ALA A 687 7.14 39.06 -8.57
CA ALA A 687 7.03 39.00 -7.10
C ALA A 687 7.16 37.57 -6.54
N HIS A 688 6.75 36.56 -7.32
CA HIS A 688 6.77 35.15 -6.92
C HIS A 688 7.68 34.30 -7.81
N LEU A 689 8.61 34.91 -8.56
CA LEU A 689 9.52 34.24 -9.48
C LEU A 689 10.29 33.10 -8.80
N ARG A 690 10.80 33.31 -7.58
CA ARG A 690 11.51 32.27 -6.82
C ARG A 690 10.63 31.05 -6.59
N SER A 691 9.37 31.24 -6.21
CA SER A 691 8.49 30.12 -5.93
C SER A 691 8.16 29.34 -7.20
N LEU A 692 7.89 30.04 -8.31
CA LEU A 692 7.71 29.42 -9.63
C LEU A 692 8.97 28.64 -10.07
N GLN A 693 10.16 29.20 -9.84
CA GLN A 693 11.43 28.52 -10.10
C GLN A 693 11.58 27.23 -9.28
N LEU A 694 11.25 27.26 -7.98
CA LEU A 694 11.30 26.07 -7.12
C LEU A 694 10.30 24.99 -7.58
N HIS A 695 9.08 25.38 -7.97
CA HIS A 695 8.12 24.49 -8.62
C HIS A 695 8.71 23.85 -9.89
N SER A 696 9.33 24.64 -10.77
CA SER A 696 9.89 24.14 -12.03
C SER A 696 11.02 23.12 -11.85
N ASN A 697 11.77 23.21 -10.76
CA ASN A 697 12.97 22.38 -10.55
C ASN A 697 12.68 20.90 -10.30
N GLY A 698 11.44 20.51 -10.01
CA GLY A 698 11.04 19.12 -9.82
C GLY A 698 11.17 18.24 -11.07
N VAL A 699 11.16 18.83 -12.28
CA VAL A 699 11.30 18.11 -13.57
C VAL A 699 12.69 18.25 -14.20
N ARG A 700 13.51 19.20 -13.72
CA ARG A 700 14.77 19.63 -14.34
C ARG A 700 15.72 18.47 -14.65
N GLU A 701 15.97 17.61 -13.67
CA GLU A 701 16.87 16.45 -13.81
C GLU A 701 16.35 15.43 -14.85
N LEU A 702 15.03 15.28 -15.02
CA LEU A 702 14.47 14.37 -16.02
C LEU A 702 14.67 14.93 -17.43
N LEU A 703 14.35 16.21 -17.66
CA LEU A 703 14.53 16.85 -18.95
C LEU A 703 15.98 16.81 -19.41
N GLN A 704 16.92 17.07 -18.49
CA GLN A 704 18.35 16.97 -18.78
C GLN A 704 18.77 15.57 -19.22
N ARG A 705 18.26 14.50 -18.58
CA ARG A 705 18.54 13.11 -19.02
C ARG A 705 17.98 12.82 -20.40
N TYR A 706 16.75 13.24 -20.68
CA TYR A 706 16.14 13.04 -21.99
C TYR A 706 16.93 13.76 -23.08
N PHE A 707 17.33 15.00 -22.80
CA PHE A 707 18.15 15.80 -23.71
C PHE A 707 19.50 15.14 -24.04
N ILE A 708 20.18 14.54 -23.06
CA ILE A 708 21.42 13.78 -23.30
C ILE A 708 21.19 12.67 -24.32
N SER A 709 20.19 11.81 -24.12
CA SER A 709 19.95 10.67 -25.01
C SER A 709 19.49 11.11 -26.40
N LEU A 710 18.69 12.18 -26.50
CA LEU A 710 18.26 12.74 -27.78
C LEU A 710 19.42 13.34 -28.57
N ASN A 711 20.33 14.07 -27.91
CA ASN A 711 21.52 14.63 -28.58
C ASN A 711 22.42 13.52 -29.14
N ILE A 712 22.66 12.45 -28.38
CA ILE A 712 23.45 11.31 -28.86
C ILE A 712 22.75 10.63 -30.05
N LEU A 713 21.42 10.46 -29.99
CA LEU A 713 20.65 9.88 -31.09
C LEU A 713 20.66 10.74 -32.37
N LEU A 714 20.69 12.07 -32.26
CA LEU A 714 20.80 12.97 -33.42
C LEU A 714 22.18 12.93 -34.06
N ASP A 715 23.22 12.85 -33.23
CA ASP A 715 24.62 12.74 -33.64
C ASP A 715 24.89 11.38 -34.29
N ARG A 716 24.40 10.29 -33.68
CA ARG A 716 24.59 8.91 -34.13
C ARG A 716 23.25 8.15 -34.21
N PRO A 717 22.47 8.33 -35.30
CA PRO A 717 21.13 7.73 -35.45
C PRO A 717 21.10 6.20 -35.48
N GLU A 718 22.20 5.56 -35.86
CA GLU A 718 22.33 4.10 -35.98
C GLU A 718 22.94 3.46 -34.71
N ILE A 719 23.08 4.23 -33.62
CA ILE A 719 23.66 3.75 -32.35
C ILE A 719 22.83 2.60 -31.77
N SER A 720 23.50 1.54 -31.30
CA SER A 720 22.80 0.44 -30.65
C SER A 720 22.20 0.90 -29.31
N ARG A 721 21.06 0.31 -28.91
CA ARG A 721 20.42 0.62 -27.62
C ARG A 721 21.40 0.51 -26.44
N GLY A 722 22.23 -0.53 -26.43
CA GLY A 722 23.19 -0.78 -25.36
C GLY A 722 24.28 0.29 -25.27
N GLU A 723 24.74 0.80 -26.40
CA GLU A 723 25.72 1.89 -26.47
C GLU A 723 25.10 3.23 -26.10
N LEU A 724 23.90 3.54 -26.60
CA LEU A 724 23.17 4.75 -26.21
C LEU A 724 23.00 4.86 -24.69
N GLU A 725 22.59 3.76 -24.04
CA GLU A 725 22.45 3.71 -22.58
C GLU A 725 23.79 3.94 -21.86
N LYS A 726 24.89 3.38 -22.39
CA LYS A 726 26.23 3.49 -21.81
C LYS A 726 26.77 4.92 -21.92
N GLU A 727 26.64 5.53 -23.08
CA GLU A 727 27.13 6.89 -23.35
C GLU A 727 26.29 7.94 -22.65
N SER A 728 24.96 7.81 -22.67
CA SER A 728 24.06 8.70 -21.94
C SER A 728 24.42 8.74 -20.46
N ARG A 729 24.71 7.56 -19.88
CA ARG A 729 25.17 7.44 -18.49
C ARG A 729 26.51 8.15 -18.26
N SER A 730 27.47 7.99 -19.16
CA SER A 730 28.79 8.62 -19.02
C SER A 730 28.70 10.16 -19.05
N ILE A 731 27.92 10.72 -19.98
CA ILE A 731 27.67 12.16 -20.08
C ILE A 731 26.93 12.64 -18.82
N ALA A 732 25.93 11.91 -18.34
CA ALA A 732 25.20 12.25 -17.12
C ALA A 732 26.10 12.24 -15.88
N GLN A 733 27.04 11.31 -15.76
CA GLN A 733 28.04 11.30 -14.69
C GLN A 733 28.93 12.55 -14.73
N ARG A 734 29.42 12.91 -15.92
CA ARG A 734 30.22 14.12 -16.12
C ARG A 734 29.43 15.38 -15.75
N LEU A 735 28.18 15.48 -16.19
CA LEU A 735 27.29 16.60 -15.88
C LEU A 735 27.03 16.70 -14.37
N SER A 736 26.83 15.56 -13.69
CA SER A 736 26.63 15.53 -12.24
C SER A 736 27.80 16.11 -11.46
N VAL A 737 29.04 15.85 -11.88
CA VAL A 737 30.25 16.44 -11.28
C VAL A 737 30.34 17.94 -11.58
N LEU A 738 30.17 18.34 -12.84
CA LEU A 738 30.35 19.74 -13.27
C LEU A 738 29.28 20.68 -12.69
N HIS A 739 28.05 20.20 -12.56
CA HIS A 739 26.89 21.01 -12.14
C HIS A 739 26.42 20.70 -10.71
N GLY A 740 27.17 19.88 -9.96
CA GLY A 740 26.86 19.56 -8.57
C GLY A 740 25.53 18.83 -8.37
N ILE A 741 25.11 17.99 -9.32
CA ILE A 741 23.85 17.22 -9.24
C ILE A 741 24.06 16.06 -8.26
N ASN A 742 23.42 16.15 -7.09
CA ASN A 742 23.56 15.17 -5.99
C ASN A 742 22.46 14.09 -6.01
N ALA A 743 22.05 13.65 -7.20
CA ALA A 743 20.98 12.68 -7.42
C ALA A 743 21.55 11.41 -8.06
N PRO A 744 21.73 10.30 -7.32
CA PRO A 744 22.32 9.07 -7.86
C PRO A 744 21.53 8.47 -9.03
N GLU A 745 20.21 8.67 -9.05
CA GLU A 745 19.34 8.28 -10.14
C GLU A 745 19.65 9.01 -11.45
N PHE A 746 20.33 10.16 -11.41
CA PHE A 746 20.63 10.96 -12.61
C PHE A 746 21.46 10.21 -13.65
N PHE A 747 22.25 9.23 -13.23
CA PHE A 747 23.05 8.38 -14.10
C PHE A 747 22.70 6.88 -13.95
N ASP A 748 21.48 6.57 -13.53
CA ASP A 748 20.99 5.19 -13.46
C ASP A 748 20.72 4.64 -14.87
N LYS A 749 21.37 3.52 -15.19
CA LYS A 749 21.22 2.83 -16.48
C LYS A 749 19.76 2.45 -16.76
N ALA A 750 19.01 2.03 -15.75
CA ALA A 750 17.64 1.57 -15.92
C ALA A 750 16.74 2.69 -16.46
N LEU A 751 16.93 3.93 -16.01
CA LEU A 751 16.13 5.08 -16.44
C LEU A 751 16.38 5.43 -17.91
N PHE A 752 17.63 5.37 -18.39
CA PHE A 752 17.92 5.52 -19.82
C PHE A 752 17.27 4.41 -20.65
N SER A 753 17.27 3.17 -20.13
CA SER A 753 16.61 2.04 -20.79
C SER A 753 15.09 2.21 -20.89
N THR A 754 14.46 2.75 -19.84
CA THR A 754 13.03 3.10 -19.84
C THR A 754 12.73 4.21 -20.85
N PHE A 755 13.56 5.27 -20.90
CA PHE A 755 13.40 6.34 -21.88
C PHE A 755 13.52 5.84 -23.33
N THR A 756 14.55 5.04 -23.65
CA THR A 756 14.71 4.44 -24.99
C THR A 756 13.53 3.53 -25.35
N SER A 757 12.98 2.79 -24.38
CA SER A 757 11.79 1.96 -24.60
C SER A 757 10.55 2.83 -24.86
N ALA A 758 10.40 3.94 -24.14
CA ALA A 758 9.31 4.89 -24.36
C ALA A 758 9.42 5.57 -25.74
N LEU A 759 10.61 5.98 -26.17
CA LEU A 759 10.85 6.48 -27.54
C LEU A 759 10.38 5.48 -28.60
N LYS A 760 10.64 4.18 -28.40
CA LYS A 760 10.15 3.13 -29.32
C LYS A 760 8.63 3.03 -29.33
N VAL A 761 7.98 3.00 -28.16
CA VAL A 761 6.52 2.94 -28.05
C VAL A 761 5.85 4.15 -28.69
N GLU A 762 6.44 5.33 -28.52
CA GLU A 762 5.96 6.58 -29.10
C GLU A 762 6.36 6.75 -30.57
N GLY A 763 6.95 5.73 -31.23
CA GLY A 763 7.24 5.75 -32.66
C GLY A 763 8.36 6.71 -33.09
N TYR A 764 9.39 6.89 -32.26
CA TYR A 764 10.64 7.58 -32.62
C TYR A 764 11.64 6.66 -33.32
N PHE A 765 11.34 5.36 -33.40
CA PHE A 765 12.04 4.38 -34.22
C PHE A 765 11.03 3.78 -35.20
N ASP A 766 11.46 3.50 -36.42
CA ASP A 766 10.64 2.81 -37.42
C ASP A 766 10.55 1.29 -37.16
N SER A 767 9.87 0.56 -38.05
CA SER A 767 9.70 -0.90 -37.95
C SER A 767 11.01 -1.67 -38.09
N GLU A 768 12.03 -1.10 -38.74
CA GLU A 768 13.36 -1.67 -38.89
C GLU A 768 14.28 -1.32 -37.70
N GLY A 769 13.81 -0.46 -36.79
CA GLY A 769 14.52 -0.03 -35.60
C GLY A 769 15.41 1.18 -35.82
N LYS A 770 15.29 1.85 -36.96
CA LYS A 770 16.07 3.05 -37.30
C LYS A 770 15.41 4.30 -36.73
N ALA A 771 16.24 5.21 -36.24
CA ALA A 771 15.80 6.46 -35.60
C ALA A 771 15.12 7.41 -36.61
N ASN A 772 13.90 7.86 -36.29
CA ASN A 772 13.21 8.91 -37.06
C ASN A 772 13.80 10.27 -36.71
N LYS A 773 14.82 10.69 -37.47
CA LYS A 773 15.59 11.91 -37.19
C LYS A 773 14.72 13.16 -37.04
N ALA A 774 13.76 13.38 -37.95
CA ALA A 774 12.91 14.57 -37.91
C ALA A 774 12.03 14.62 -36.64
N LYS A 775 11.52 13.47 -36.19
CA LYS A 775 10.74 13.39 -34.96
C LYS A 775 11.62 13.62 -33.71
N ILE A 776 12.83 13.06 -33.72
CA ILE A 776 13.82 13.23 -32.64
C ILE A 776 14.27 14.70 -32.55
N GLU A 777 14.52 15.35 -33.68
CA GLU A 777 14.90 16.77 -33.73
C GLU A 777 13.80 17.65 -33.15
N ALA A 778 12.53 17.42 -33.53
CA ALA A 778 11.41 18.18 -32.99
C ALA A 778 11.23 18.06 -31.46
N ILE A 779 11.43 16.87 -30.88
CA ILE A 779 11.34 16.69 -29.43
C ILE A 779 12.58 17.21 -28.71
N GLU A 780 13.76 17.12 -29.34
CA GLU A 780 15.01 17.67 -28.82
C GLU A 780 14.93 19.19 -28.74
N ASP A 781 14.49 19.87 -29.80
CA ASP A 781 14.30 21.33 -29.85
C ASP A 781 13.36 21.81 -28.75
N LEU A 782 12.26 21.07 -28.56
CA LEU A 782 11.28 21.36 -27.53
C LEU A 782 11.88 21.20 -26.13
N ILE A 783 12.57 20.10 -25.85
CA ILE A 783 13.21 19.88 -24.54
C ILE A 783 14.37 20.88 -24.33
N SER A 784 15.11 21.20 -25.40
CA SER A 784 16.15 22.22 -25.42
C SER A 784 15.57 23.54 -24.90
N SER A 785 14.40 23.98 -25.40
CA SER A 785 13.78 25.24 -24.95
C SER A 785 13.51 25.31 -23.42
N LEU A 786 13.51 24.18 -22.72
CA LEU A 786 13.21 24.06 -21.28
C LEU A 786 14.45 23.81 -20.40
N ILE A 787 15.65 23.91 -20.96
CA ILE A 787 16.93 23.67 -20.28
C ILE A 787 17.83 24.91 -20.40
N SER A 788 18.65 25.18 -19.38
CA SER A 788 19.58 26.32 -19.38
C SER A 788 20.70 26.18 -20.44
N ALA A 789 21.11 27.30 -21.02
CA ALA A 789 22.16 27.34 -22.05
C ALA A 789 23.49 26.69 -21.59
N GLU A 790 23.87 26.90 -20.33
CA GLU A 790 25.08 26.31 -19.74
C GLU A 790 25.08 24.77 -19.79
N ILE A 791 23.92 24.16 -19.46
CA ILE A 791 23.75 22.72 -19.50
C ILE A 791 23.77 22.21 -20.94
N LYS A 792 23.08 22.89 -21.86
CA LYS A 792 23.09 22.55 -23.30
C LYS A 792 24.50 22.53 -23.87
N MET A 793 25.29 23.58 -23.60
CA MET A 793 26.67 23.69 -24.05
C MET A 793 27.53 22.56 -23.49
N THR A 794 27.35 22.24 -22.20
CA THR A 794 28.08 21.12 -21.56
C THR A 794 27.75 19.78 -22.21
N ILE A 795 26.46 19.51 -22.46
CA ILE A 795 26.00 18.26 -23.07
C ILE A 795 26.48 18.16 -24.53
N SER A 796 26.28 19.22 -25.32
CA SER A 796 26.71 19.25 -26.73
C SER A 796 28.22 19.08 -26.89
N SER A 797 29.00 19.72 -26.01
CA SER A 797 30.47 19.57 -25.97
C SER A 797 30.88 18.14 -25.59
N ALA A 798 30.19 17.54 -24.60
CA ALA A 798 30.47 16.17 -24.19
C ALA A 798 30.14 15.15 -25.29
N VAL A 799 29.03 15.33 -26.02
CA VAL A 799 28.64 14.44 -27.13
C VAL A 799 29.67 14.48 -28.27
N LYS A 800 30.12 15.68 -28.66
CA LYS A 800 31.18 15.84 -29.68
C LYS A 800 32.53 15.24 -29.27
N SER A 801 32.79 15.11 -27.96
CA SER A 801 34.05 14.52 -27.45
C SER A 801 34.05 12.99 -27.38
N ILE A 802 32.99 12.32 -27.85
CA ILE A 802 32.90 10.85 -27.89
C ILE A 802 33.48 10.28 -29.20
N GLU A 803 33.78 11.15 -30.19
CA GLU A 803 34.64 10.83 -31.35
C GLU A 803 36.08 10.53 -30.92
#